data_AF-A0A7W7M043-F1
#
_entry.id   AF-A0A7W7M043-F1
#
_cell.length_a   1.000
_cell.length_b   1.000
_cell.length_c   1.000
_cell.angle_alpha   90.00
_cell.angle_beta   90.00
_cell.angle_gamma   90.00
#
_symmetry.space_group_name_H-M   'P 1'
#
loop_
_entity.id
_entity.type
_entity.pdbx_description
1 polymer ?
#
loop_
_entity_poly.entity_id
_entity_poly.type
_entity_poly.pdbx_seq_one_letter_code
_entity_poly.pdbx_strand_id
1 'polypeptide(L)'
;MSDRIADVWGARTPHPRDTPWPVRVDTHLDASVAEEDVDRWVQSACVLCSNGCGCDIAVKDGRMVGVRGRAADTVNHGRLGPKGLYGSWQWSRTDRLTRPLVRDAGGELVECDWDTAMGRIVERSRQLLATDAGALSHAFYTSGQLFLEEYYTLGVIGKAGLGTPHMDGNTRLCTATAAAALKESFGSDGQPGSYSDIEATDAVFLFGHNMAETQTVLWMRILDRIHGPNPPRIVAVDPRMTKVAEAARSTGGVHLAPLPGTNQALMNALTREVIHEGWLDEDYVAAHTLGFDELKATVEPYTPEHAAGICRVPAEDIRRAAQIFGTCERVLSTVLQGFFQSHQATAASCAVNNLHLLRGMLGRPGCGILQMNGQPTAQNTRECGADGDLPGFRNWDNPHHVQQLADLWNVDPLIIPHWAPPTHAMQIWRYCEQGSIGLLWISGTNPAVSLPELPRIRKILGQDSLFTIVQDGFLTETARFADVVLPAALWGEKQGTFTNVNRTVHLSDKAVEPPGQARSDLDIWLDYARRMDFRDKDGAPLIKWSDPQGAFEAWKECTRGRLVDYTGLTYDKLRGGSGIPWPVNEQAPGGTDRLYTDANFPTHPDVCETYGHDLLTGGVLSAQEYRAKNPDGRAFLKAAAYVPPPESPGEDYPFALTTGRTVYHFHTRTKTGRSRQLRRAAPGVWVELSVDDAQRLGVGEGDLVRLESPRGTMQAPVRIGRGRDGVVFTPFHYGYWDQTDTDGATPGDHPRAANELTITEWDPVSKQPLYKTGAVRVTKIADAAGPSPAPTTTASAPAGPDSVPPTVGDPDADVREHPHATAPPQPPRQPEASPEQPGSAGTTTSATGSED
;
A
#
# COMPACT_ATOMS: atom_id res chain seq x y z
N MET A 1 0.58 -32.69 1.58
CA MET A 1 1.21 -31.66 0.73
C MET A 1 0.12 -31.05 -0.12
N SER A 2 0.17 -29.75 -0.36
CA SER A 2 -0.84 -29.00 -1.12
C SER A 2 -0.17 -28.23 -2.25
N ASP A 3 -0.70 -28.34 -3.47
CA ASP A 3 -0.31 -27.51 -4.61
C ASP A 3 -0.88 -26.09 -4.41
N ARG A 4 -0.02 -25.17 -3.97
CA ARG A 4 -0.46 -23.78 -3.68
C ARG A 4 -0.64 -22.92 -4.93
N ILE A 5 -0.42 -23.46 -6.13
CA ILE A 5 -0.85 -22.82 -7.37
C ILE A 5 -2.32 -23.15 -7.63
N ALA A 6 -2.71 -24.43 -7.60
CA ALA A 6 -4.10 -24.82 -7.78
C ALA A 6 -5.01 -24.41 -6.61
N ASP A 7 -4.55 -24.61 -5.37
CA ASP A 7 -5.23 -24.17 -4.15
C ASP A 7 -4.45 -23.04 -3.47
N VAL A 8 -4.74 -21.81 -3.89
CA VAL A 8 -4.12 -20.56 -3.40
C VAL A 8 -4.23 -20.38 -1.88
N TRP A 9 -5.22 -20.97 -1.20
CA TRP A 9 -5.47 -20.73 0.23
C TRP A 9 -5.13 -21.92 1.14
N GLY A 10 -5.13 -23.14 0.61
CA GLY A 10 -4.64 -24.33 1.32
C GLY A 10 -5.66 -24.80 2.35
N ALA A 11 -5.30 -25.77 3.18
CA ALA A 11 -6.24 -26.41 4.09
C ALA A 11 -6.91 -25.41 5.05
N ARG A 12 -8.23 -25.52 5.22
CA ARG A 12 -9.01 -24.67 6.13
C ARG A 12 -8.78 -25.09 7.58
N THR A 13 -8.84 -24.13 8.50
CA THR A 13 -8.92 -24.38 9.95
C THR A 13 -10.07 -23.58 10.55
N PRO A 14 -11.33 -24.00 10.31
CA PRO A 14 -12.49 -23.25 10.74
C PRO A 14 -12.52 -23.06 12.26
N HIS A 15 -12.99 -21.91 12.73
CA HIS A 15 -13.11 -21.64 14.16
C HIS A 15 -14.31 -20.74 14.48
N PRO A 16 -14.83 -20.83 15.72
CA PRO A 16 -15.93 -19.97 16.16
C PRO A 16 -15.55 -18.48 16.19
N ARG A 17 -16.57 -17.63 16.25
CA ARG A 17 -16.41 -16.21 16.57
C ARG A 17 -15.76 -16.04 17.94
N ASP A 18 -14.99 -14.97 18.11
CA ASP A 18 -14.34 -14.59 19.37
C ASP A 18 -13.30 -15.61 19.88
N THR A 19 -12.79 -16.49 19.00
CA THR A 19 -11.67 -17.39 19.32
C THR A 19 -10.44 -17.05 18.47
N PRO A 20 -9.20 -17.23 18.99
CA PRO A 20 -7.99 -17.03 18.21
C PRO A 20 -7.96 -17.87 16.93
N TRP A 21 -7.40 -17.32 15.85
CA TRP A 21 -7.21 -18.06 14.61
C TRP A 21 -6.24 -19.25 14.84
N PRO A 22 -6.62 -20.50 14.49
CA PRO A 22 -5.77 -21.66 14.71
C PRO A 22 -4.45 -21.60 13.93
N VAL A 23 -3.38 -22.14 14.52
CA VAL A 23 -2.06 -22.21 13.88
C VAL A 23 -2.04 -23.22 12.72
N ARG A 24 -1.42 -22.82 11.61
CA ARG A 24 -1.02 -23.69 10.51
C ARG A 24 0.32 -23.19 9.98
N VAL A 25 1.37 -24.00 10.10
CA VAL A 25 2.70 -23.64 9.59
C VAL A 25 2.85 -24.14 8.17
N ASP A 26 2.99 -23.20 7.23
CA ASP A 26 3.23 -23.47 5.82
C ASP A 26 4.75 -23.42 5.55
N THR A 27 5.31 -24.48 4.97
CA THR A 27 6.75 -24.60 4.68
C THR A 27 7.00 -25.01 3.24
N HIS A 28 7.92 -24.31 2.58
CA HIS A 28 8.42 -24.66 1.25
C HIS A 28 9.94 -24.54 1.22
N LEU A 29 10.60 -25.59 0.72
CA LEU A 29 12.04 -25.69 0.53
C LEU A 29 12.31 -26.07 -0.94
N ASP A 30 13.52 -25.77 -1.42
CA ASP A 30 14.06 -26.36 -2.65
C ASP A 30 13.82 -27.88 -2.67
N ALA A 31 13.46 -28.42 -3.83
CA ALA A 31 13.11 -29.85 -3.98
C ALA A 31 14.23 -30.80 -3.52
N SER A 32 15.50 -30.36 -3.57
CA SER A 32 16.67 -31.12 -3.16
C SER A 32 17.10 -30.93 -1.71
N VAL A 33 16.30 -30.22 -0.88
CA VAL A 33 16.66 -29.88 0.50
C VAL A 33 15.61 -30.45 1.46
N ALA A 34 16.03 -31.35 2.35
CA ALA A 34 15.22 -31.74 3.49
C ALA A 34 15.33 -30.69 4.61
N GLU A 35 14.34 -30.64 5.50
CA GLU A 35 14.32 -29.66 6.61
C GLU A 35 15.48 -29.87 7.59
N GLU A 36 15.89 -31.13 7.79
CA GLU A 36 17.05 -31.52 8.59
C GLU A 36 18.40 -31.10 7.97
N ASP A 37 18.42 -30.80 6.67
CA ASP A 37 19.62 -30.31 5.98
C ASP A 37 19.76 -28.78 6.00
N VAL A 38 18.83 -28.06 6.64
CA VAL A 38 18.88 -26.60 6.73
C VAL A 38 19.89 -26.19 7.81
N ASP A 39 20.92 -25.45 7.43
CA ASP A 39 21.97 -25.00 8.37
C ASP A 39 21.43 -24.04 9.41
N ARG A 40 20.59 -23.09 8.97
CA ARG A 40 20.01 -22.04 9.82
C ARG A 40 18.63 -21.61 9.34
N TRP A 41 17.77 -21.31 10.32
CA TRP A 41 16.51 -20.60 10.14
C TRP A 41 16.67 -19.18 10.65
N VAL A 42 16.46 -18.19 9.79
CA VAL A 42 16.68 -16.77 10.11
C VAL A 42 15.36 -16.01 10.10
N GLN A 43 15.03 -15.34 11.21
CA GLN A 43 13.76 -14.64 11.37
C GLN A 43 13.61 -13.45 10.40
N SER A 44 12.41 -13.29 9.88
CA SER A 44 11.94 -12.10 9.17
C SER A 44 10.40 -12.04 9.17
N ALA A 45 9.83 -11.09 8.43
CA ALA A 45 8.52 -11.24 7.81
C ALA A 45 8.62 -11.04 6.27
N CYS A 46 7.58 -11.39 5.53
CA CYS A 46 7.52 -11.30 4.07
C CYS A 46 7.35 -9.85 3.58
N VAL A 47 8.21 -9.41 2.64
CA VAL A 47 8.19 -8.06 2.05
C VAL A 47 7.64 -8.03 0.62
N LEU A 48 6.49 -8.68 0.40
CA LEU A 48 5.75 -8.60 -0.86
C LEU A 48 4.45 -7.80 -0.71
N CYS A 49 3.38 -8.38 -0.19
CA CYS A 49 2.15 -7.61 0.11
C CYS A 49 2.22 -6.97 1.50
N SER A 50 1.30 -6.04 1.77
CA SER A 50 1.22 -5.30 3.05
C SER A 50 0.77 -6.10 4.27
N ASN A 51 0.44 -7.39 4.14
CA ASN A 51 0.11 -8.21 5.30
C ASN A 51 1.25 -8.27 6.33
N GLY A 52 2.51 -8.38 5.90
CA GLY A 52 3.65 -8.53 6.82
C GLY A 52 3.65 -9.87 7.56
N CYS A 53 3.58 -10.99 6.81
CA CYS A 53 3.51 -12.33 7.39
C CYS A 53 4.86 -12.74 8.01
N GLY A 54 4.91 -13.04 9.31
CA GLY A 54 6.10 -13.56 9.99
C GLY A 54 6.60 -14.88 9.38
N CYS A 55 7.90 -14.96 9.09
CA CYS A 55 8.52 -16.14 8.50
C CYS A 55 9.97 -16.35 8.97
N ASP A 56 10.47 -17.59 8.83
CA ASP A 56 11.89 -17.87 8.90
C ASP A 56 12.40 -18.20 7.49
N ILE A 57 13.56 -17.65 7.12
CA ILE A 57 14.30 -17.93 5.91
C ILE A 57 15.18 -19.15 6.16
N ALA A 58 15.06 -20.18 5.30
CA ALA A 58 15.94 -21.34 5.35
C ALA A 58 17.25 -21.02 4.62
N VAL A 59 18.39 -21.25 5.26
CA VAL A 59 19.72 -21.05 4.69
C VAL A 59 20.47 -22.38 4.66
N LYS A 60 21.06 -22.70 3.51
CA LYS A 60 21.99 -23.82 3.32
C LYS A 60 23.12 -23.39 2.38
N ASP A 61 24.36 -23.72 2.73
CA ASP A 61 25.56 -23.37 1.94
C ASP A 61 25.64 -21.87 1.60
N GLY A 62 25.24 -21.02 2.57
CA GLY A 62 25.23 -19.56 2.42
C GLY A 62 24.17 -19.02 1.46
N ARG A 63 23.16 -19.82 1.08
CA ARG A 63 22.09 -19.44 0.15
C ARG A 63 20.71 -19.63 0.78
N MET A 64 19.77 -18.73 0.46
CA MET A 64 18.36 -18.93 0.80
C MET A 64 17.81 -20.10 0.00
N VAL A 65 17.31 -21.15 0.66
CA VAL A 65 16.78 -22.40 0.05
C VAL A 65 15.28 -22.61 0.30
N GLY A 66 14.61 -21.67 0.95
CA GLY A 66 13.20 -21.81 1.27
C GLY A 66 12.77 -20.92 2.42
N VAL A 67 11.53 -21.16 2.87
CA VAL A 67 10.88 -20.35 3.90
C VAL A 67 9.82 -21.19 4.61
N ARG A 68 9.61 -20.89 5.90
CA ARG A 68 8.44 -21.34 6.67
C ARG A 68 7.76 -20.18 7.36
N GLY A 69 6.45 -20.24 7.57
CA GLY A 69 5.77 -19.24 8.40
C GLY A 69 6.05 -19.46 9.90
N ARG A 70 5.96 -18.39 10.69
CA ARG A 70 6.17 -18.44 12.15
C ARG A 70 4.86 -18.65 12.89
N ALA A 71 4.76 -19.74 13.66
CA ALA A 71 3.55 -20.06 14.43
C ALA A 71 3.15 -18.97 15.43
N ALA A 72 4.15 -18.34 16.07
CA ALA A 72 3.96 -17.33 17.11
C ALA A 72 3.56 -15.94 16.57
N ASP A 73 3.55 -15.73 15.25
CA ASP A 73 3.31 -14.43 14.66
C ASP A 73 1.81 -14.08 14.63
N THR A 74 1.48 -12.88 15.13
CA THR A 74 0.08 -12.41 15.27
C THR A 74 -0.61 -12.09 13.94
N VAL A 75 0.15 -11.95 12.86
CA VAL A 75 -0.40 -11.62 11.54
C VAL A 75 -0.85 -12.90 10.84
N ASN A 76 0.04 -13.89 10.73
CA ASN A 76 -0.19 -15.05 9.86
C ASN A 76 -0.38 -16.38 10.58
N HIS A 77 -0.03 -16.51 11.86
CA HIS A 77 -0.15 -17.75 12.62
C HIS A 77 0.47 -18.96 11.88
N GLY A 78 1.63 -18.72 11.24
CA GLY A 78 2.38 -19.71 10.46
C GLY A 78 2.03 -19.79 8.96
N ARG A 79 1.00 -19.10 8.47
CA ARG A 79 0.55 -19.24 7.07
C ARG A 79 1.30 -18.37 6.09
N LEU A 80 1.44 -18.85 4.86
CA LEU A 80 2.04 -18.10 3.76
C LEU A 80 1.24 -18.26 2.47
N GLY A 81 1.15 -17.15 1.72
CA GLY A 81 0.59 -17.16 0.37
C GLY A 81 1.60 -17.64 -0.69
N PRO A 82 1.16 -17.98 -1.91
CA PRO A 82 2.04 -18.49 -2.96
C PRO A 82 3.21 -17.56 -3.28
N LYS A 83 2.97 -16.24 -3.27
CA LYS A 83 4.02 -15.23 -3.41
C LYS A 83 5.08 -15.33 -2.30
N GLY A 84 4.66 -15.51 -1.05
CA GLY A 84 5.57 -15.63 0.08
C GLY A 84 6.41 -16.92 0.03
N LEU A 85 5.80 -18.02 -0.40
CA LEU A 85 6.43 -19.34 -0.49
C LEU A 85 7.45 -19.43 -1.63
N TYR A 86 7.12 -18.90 -2.81
CA TYR A 86 7.94 -19.07 -4.02
C TYR A 86 8.67 -17.80 -4.46
N GLY A 87 8.03 -16.64 -4.33
CA GLY A 87 8.49 -15.36 -4.88
C GLY A 87 9.39 -14.55 -3.95
N SER A 88 9.52 -14.91 -2.69
CA SER A 88 10.29 -14.13 -1.72
C SER A 88 11.80 -14.36 -1.79
N TRP A 89 12.28 -15.50 -2.29
CA TRP A 89 13.69 -15.88 -2.18
C TRP A 89 14.33 -16.43 -3.47
N GLN A 90 13.56 -17.05 -4.38
CA GLN A 90 14.12 -17.71 -5.57
C GLN A 90 14.88 -16.76 -6.52
N TRP A 91 14.51 -15.48 -6.54
CA TRP A 91 15.19 -14.43 -7.32
C TRP A 91 16.64 -14.17 -6.86
N SER A 92 17.04 -14.59 -5.67
CA SER A 92 18.38 -14.33 -5.12
C SER A 92 19.51 -15.03 -5.87
N ARG A 93 19.17 -15.97 -6.75
CA ARG A 93 20.12 -16.84 -7.48
C ARG A 93 20.11 -16.63 -9.00
N THR A 94 19.61 -15.47 -9.44
CA THR A 94 19.49 -15.15 -10.87
C THR A 94 20.45 -14.02 -11.26
N ASP A 95 20.08 -13.23 -12.26
CA ASP A 95 20.70 -12.03 -12.81
C ASP A 95 20.61 -10.79 -11.89
N ARG A 96 21.06 -10.91 -10.64
CA ARG A 96 21.21 -9.77 -9.73
C ARG A 96 22.34 -8.84 -10.17
N LEU A 97 22.17 -7.54 -9.94
CA LEU A 97 23.26 -6.56 -10.07
C LEU A 97 24.30 -6.81 -8.98
N THR A 98 25.57 -6.89 -9.38
CA THR A 98 26.69 -7.20 -8.47
C THR A 98 27.72 -6.08 -8.36
N ARG A 99 27.71 -5.11 -9.28
CA ARG A 99 28.63 -3.96 -9.31
C ARG A 99 27.90 -2.71 -9.77
N PRO A 100 28.36 -1.50 -9.35
CA PRO A 100 27.84 -0.25 -9.90
C PRO A 100 28.04 -0.16 -11.41
N LEU A 101 27.07 0.43 -12.11
CA LEU A 101 27.19 0.78 -13.52
C LEU A 101 27.16 2.30 -13.68
N VAL A 102 27.92 2.81 -14.65
CA VAL A 102 27.86 4.22 -15.06
C VAL A 102 27.65 4.30 -16.56
N ARG A 103 26.90 5.31 -17.02
CA ARG A 103 26.77 5.61 -18.44
C ARG A 103 28.05 6.28 -18.93
N ASP A 104 28.66 5.69 -19.95
CA ASP A 104 29.85 6.24 -20.58
C ASP A 104 29.51 7.32 -21.63
N ALA A 105 30.52 7.89 -22.27
CA ALA A 105 30.33 8.91 -23.30
C ALA A 105 29.72 8.36 -24.61
N GLY A 106 29.73 7.04 -24.80
CA GLY A 106 29.06 6.36 -25.91
C GLY A 106 27.58 6.10 -25.64
N GLY A 107 27.11 6.40 -24.42
CA GLY A 107 25.72 6.20 -24.01
C GLY A 107 25.45 4.80 -23.44
N GLU A 108 26.47 3.97 -23.23
CA GLU A 108 26.32 2.59 -22.74
C GLU A 108 26.56 2.49 -21.24
N LEU A 109 25.84 1.59 -20.56
CA LEU A 109 26.07 1.29 -19.15
C LEU A 109 27.23 0.30 -18.99
N VAL A 110 28.30 0.72 -18.32
CA VAL A 110 29.50 -0.09 -18.08
C VAL A 110 29.76 -0.27 -16.59
N GLU A 111 30.25 -1.44 -16.20
CA GLU A 111 30.64 -1.71 -14.81
C GLU A 111 31.76 -0.78 -14.35
N CYS A 112 31.68 -0.35 -13.09
CA CYS A 112 32.71 0.43 -12.43
C CYS A 112 32.86 0.02 -10.95
N ASP A 113 33.66 0.77 -10.19
CA ASP A 113 33.74 0.66 -8.74
C ASP A 113 32.84 1.69 -8.04
N TRP A 114 32.63 1.48 -6.74
CA TRP A 114 31.79 2.36 -5.92
C TRP A 114 32.30 3.80 -5.84
N ASP A 115 33.62 4.00 -5.83
CA ASP A 115 34.20 5.35 -5.75
C ASP A 115 33.94 6.16 -7.02
N THR A 116 34.02 5.52 -8.18
CA THR A 116 33.69 6.12 -9.48
C THR A 116 32.21 6.48 -9.55
N ALA A 117 31.32 5.54 -9.22
CA ALA A 117 29.87 5.76 -9.26
C ALA A 117 29.44 6.87 -8.29
N MET A 118 29.85 6.78 -7.02
CA MET A 118 29.53 7.79 -6.02
C MET A 118 30.22 9.13 -6.28
N GLY A 119 31.42 9.11 -6.87
CA GLY A 119 32.12 10.32 -7.31
C GLY A 119 31.31 11.11 -8.33
N ARG A 120 30.75 10.45 -9.34
CA ARG A 120 29.86 11.08 -10.33
C ARG A 120 28.60 11.65 -9.71
N ILE A 121 27.97 10.91 -8.80
CA ILE A 121 26.78 11.37 -8.07
C ILE A 121 27.10 12.64 -7.29
N VAL A 122 28.15 12.62 -6.47
CA VAL A 122 28.53 13.75 -5.60
C VAL A 122 28.97 14.96 -6.42
N GLU A 123 29.73 14.75 -7.50
CA GLU A 123 30.12 15.82 -8.41
C GLU A 123 28.89 16.49 -9.01
N ARG A 124 27.96 15.71 -9.56
CA ARG A 124 26.74 16.25 -10.17
C ARG A 124 25.84 16.93 -9.14
N SER A 125 25.67 16.35 -7.96
CA SER A 125 24.94 16.97 -6.86
C SER A 125 25.52 18.34 -6.49
N ARG A 126 26.85 18.44 -6.32
CA ARG A 126 27.52 19.72 -6.02
C ARG A 126 27.36 20.74 -7.14
N GLN A 127 27.49 20.33 -8.39
CA GLN A 127 27.27 21.21 -9.55
C GLN A 127 25.86 21.79 -9.53
N LEU A 128 24.84 20.96 -9.30
CA LEU A 128 23.44 21.39 -9.28
C LEU A 128 23.12 22.27 -8.07
N LEU A 129 23.64 21.92 -6.88
CA LEU A 129 23.48 22.74 -5.67
C LEU A 129 24.14 24.13 -5.78
N ALA A 130 25.16 24.27 -6.64
CA ALA A 130 25.82 25.56 -6.90
C ALA A 130 25.05 26.45 -7.90
N THR A 131 23.97 25.95 -8.52
CA THR A 131 23.08 26.75 -9.38
C THR A 131 22.04 27.51 -8.55
N ASP A 132 21.34 28.45 -9.18
CA ASP A 132 20.23 29.17 -8.54
C ASP A 132 19.07 28.27 -8.10
N ALA A 133 18.94 27.06 -8.69
CA ALA A 133 17.95 26.09 -8.26
C ALA A 133 18.27 25.49 -6.89
N GLY A 134 19.55 25.44 -6.50
CA GLY A 134 20.00 24.90 -5.21
C GLY A 134 19.37 23.54 -4.91
N ALA A 135 18.76 23.41 -3.73
CA ALA A 135 18.09 22.19 -3.27
C ALA A 135 16.92 21.73 -4.17
N LEU A 136 16.24 22.66 -4.86
CA LEU A 136 15.09 22.36 -5.72
C LEU A 136 15.49 21.56 -6.98
N SER A 137 16.78 21.48 -7.28
CA SER A 137 17.30 20.67 -8.38
C SER A 137 17.29 19.15 -8.11
N HIS A 138 17.10 18.73 -6.86
CA HIS A 138 17.22 17.34 -6.43
C HIS A 138 15.86 16.74 -6.09
N ALA A 139 15.59 15.53 -6.60
CA ALA A 139 14.42 14.76 -6.22
C ALA A 139 14.71 13.29 -5.95
N PHE A 140 13.92 12.72 -5.05
CA PHE A 140 13.95 11.31 -4.68
C PHE A 140 12.60 10.69 -5.01
N TYR A 141 12.62 9.65 -5.86
CA TYR A 141 11.46 8.84 -6.21
C TYR A 141 11.60 7.43 -5.64
N THR A 142 10.99 7.21 -4.48
CA THR A 142 11.19 6.02 -3.65
C THR A 142 10.14 4.93 -3.91
N SER A 143 10.15 3.89 -3.09
CA SER A 143 9.17 2.80 -3.12
C SER A 143 8.48 2.64 -1.76
N GLY A 144 7.55 1.69 -1.63
CA GLY A 144 7.06 1.17 -0.35
C GLY A 144 7.69 -0.18 0.04
N GLN A 145 8.96 -0.40 -0.33
CA GLN A 145 9.66 -1.69 -0.19
C GLN A 145 11.00 -1.62 0.55
N LEU A 146 11.42 -0.46 1.05
CA LEU A 146 12.64 -0.29 1.85
C LEU A 146 12.34 -0.53 3.34
N PHE A 147 13.37 -0.63 4.17
CA PHE A 147 13.25 -0.71 5.62
C PHE A 147 13.13 0.67 6.26
N LEU A 148 12.58 0.69 7.47
CA LEU A 148 12.33 1.90 8.27
C LEU A 148 13.60 2.75 8.42
N GLU A 149 14.72 2.11 8.73
CA GLU A 149 16.03 2.74 8.92
C GLU A 149 16.50 3.48 7.66
N GLU A 150 16.20 2.91 6.50
CA GLU A 150 16.56 3.43 5.18
C GLU A 150 15.71 4.66 4.85
N TYR A 151 14.40 4.58 5.10
CA TYR A 151 13.50 5.73 4.90
C TYR A 151 13.80 6.87 5.87
N TYR A 152 14.04 6.59 7.15
CA TYR A 152 14.34 7.64 8.11
C TYR A 152 15.65 8.35 7.75
N THR A 153 16.69 7.59 7.41
CA THR A 153 17.96 8.16 6.95
C THR A 153 17.79 9.01 5.71
N LEU A 154 17.07 8.54 4.71
CA LEU A 154 16.75 9.32 3.52
C LEU A 154 15.93 10.58 3.87
N GLY A 155 14.97 10.48 4.78
CA GLY A 155 14.17 11.61 5.28
C GLY A 155 15.02 12.72 5.88
N VAL A 156 16.03 12.39 6.69
CA VAL A 156 16.97 13.36 7.26
C VAL A 156 17.89 13.93 6.18
N ILE A 157 18.44 13.08 5.29
CA ILE A 157 19.30 13.55 4.18
C ILE A 157 18.55 14.53 3.28
N GLY A 158 17.33 14.20 2.86
CA GLY A 158 16.56 15.04 1.95
C GLY A 158 16.14 16.36 2.57
N LYS A 159 15.57 16.32 3.80
CA LYS A 159 14.96 17.50 4.42
C LYS A 159 15.93 18.38 5.22
N ALA A 160 16.92 17.79 5.86
CA ALA A 160 17.88 18.51 6.70
C ALA A 160 19.28 18.58 6.07
N GLY A 161 19.66 17.60 5.24
CA GLY A 161 20.95 17.62 4.54
C GLY A 161 20.90 18.48 3.28
N LEU A 162 19.94 18.23 2.40
CA LEU A 162 19.76 18.95 1.13
C LEU A 162 18.79 20.12 1.25
N GLY A 163 17.73 19.99 2.07
CA GLY A 163 16.63 20.95 2.13
C GLY A 163 15.66 20.86 0.94
N THR A 164 15.59 19.70 0.27
CA THR A 164 14.72 19.52 -0.90
C THR A 164 13.29 19.12 -0.49
N PRO A 165 12.24 19.76 -1.06
CA PRO A 165 10.85 19.34 -0.88
C PRO A 165 10.44 18.18 -1.81
N HIS A 166 11.32 17.75 -2.73
CA HIS A 166 10.99 16.81 -3.79
C HIS A 166 11.27 15.36 -3.39
N MET A 167 10.51 14.87 -2.42
CA MET A 167 10.57 13.48 -1.95
C MET A 167 9.19 12.87 -2.04
N ASP A 168 9.03 11.85 -2.88
CA ASP A 168 7.83 11.02 -2.90
C ASP A 168 8.18 9.66 -3.52
N GLY A 169 7.21 8.79 -3.78
CA GLY A 169 7.49 7.50 -4.37
C GLY A 169 6.29 6.82 -4.99
N ASN A 170 6.45 5.54 -5.28
CA ASN A 170 5.35 4.72 -5.78
C ASN A 170 4.23 4.49 -4.74
N THR A 171 4.45 4.85 -3.47
CA THR A 171 3.43 4.91 -2.43
C THR A 171 2.38 5.95 -2.74
N ARG A 172 2.72 7.07 -3.41
CA ARG A 172 1.75 8.02 -3.98
C ARG A 172 0.77 7.36 -4.93
N LEU A 173 1.27 6.39 -5.71
CA LEU A 173 0.48 5.67 -6.70
C LEU A 173 -0.45 4.63 -6.08
N CYS A 174 -0.29 4.33 -4.78
CA CYS A 174 -0.88 3.16 -4.15
C CYS A 174 -1.68 3.50 -2.87
N THR A 175 -1.06 4.16 -1.89
CA THR A 175 -1.55 4.27 -0.51
C THR A 175 -1.73 5.71 -0.04
N ALA A 176 -1.51 6.71 -0.89
CA ALA A 176 -1.70 8.11 -0.51
C ALA A 176 -3.16 8.41 -0.14
N THR A 177 -4.14 7.80 -0.83
CA THR A 177 -5.55 7.95 -0.46
C THR A 177 -5.86 7.35 0.91
N ALA A 178 -5.23 6.24 1.29
CA ALA A 178 -5.39 5.68 2.64
C ALA A 178 -4.93 6.69 3.70
N ALA A 179 -3.75 7.30 3.49
CA ALA A 179 -3.22 8.33 4.37
C ALA A 179 -4.16 9.54 4.44
N ALA A 180 -4.55 10.08 3.29
CA ALA A 180 -5.42 11.24 3.19
C ALA A 180 -6.76 10.99 3.92
N ALA A 181 -7.41 9.84 3.68
CA ALA A 181 -8.70 9.55 4.30
C ALA A 181 -8.61 9.46 5.83
N LEU A 182 -7.54 8.84 6.37
CA LEU A 182 -7.32 8.78 7.81
C LEU A 182 -7.04 10.16 8.40
N LYS A 183 -6.19 10.95 7.75
CA LYS A 183 -5.87 12.32 8.18
C LYS A 183 -7.11 13.24 8.14
N GLU A 184 -7.92 13.16 7.09
CA GLU A 184 -9.13 13.97 6.95
C GLU A 184 -10.21 13.61 7.98
N SER A 185 -10.37 12.34 8.32
CA SER A 185 -11.40 11.89 9.28
C SER A 185 -10.93 11.94 10.74
N PHE A 186 -9.69 11.55 11.01
CA PHE A 186 -9.18 11.29 12.36
C PHE A 186 -8.02 12.22 12.77
N GLY A 187 -7.54 13.10 11.89
CA GLY A 187 -6.47 14.06 12.18
C GLY A 187 -5.06 13.53 12.01
N SER A 188 -4.85 12.22 11.87
CA SER A 188 -3.55 11.61 11.60
C SER A 188 -3.70 10.26 10.87
N ASP A 189 -2.66 9.86 10.15
CA ASP A 189 -2.50 8.49 9.70
C ASP A 189 -2.33 7.51 10.88
N GLY A 190 -2.68 6.26 10.65
CA GLY A 190 -2.70 5.19 11.64
C GLY A 190 -3.98 4.40 11.56
N GLN A 191 -3.88 3.12 11.22
CA GLN A 191 -5.04 2.24 11.08
C GLN A 191 -5.79 2.08 12.41
N PRO A 192 -7.08 2.45 12.47
CA PRO A 192 -7.86 2.29 13.70
C PRO A 192 -8.13 0.83 14.04
N GLY A 193 -8.40 0.00 13.03
CA GLY A 193 -8.74 -1.42 13.19
C GLY A 193 -7.52 -2.31 13.37
N SER A 194 -7.80 -3.59 13.66
CA SER A 194 -6.83 -4.67 13.77
C SER A 194 -7.22 -5.87 12.92
N TYR A 195 -6.23 -6.66 12.49
CA TYR A 195 -6.47 -8.00 11.95
C TYR A 195 -7.19 -8.92 12.94
N SER A 196 -7.09 -8.68 14.24
CA SER A 196 -7.84 -9.42 15.26
C SER A 196 -9.35 -9.14 15.23
N ASP A 197 -9.81 -8.11 14.50
CA ASP A 197 -11.23 -7.85 14.30
C ASP A 197 -11.92 -8.92 13.44
N ILE A 198 -11.16 -9.65 12.61
CA ILE A 198 -11.71 -10.73 11.76
C ILE A 198 -12.31 -11.85 12.61
N GLU A 199 -11.71 -12.14 13.77
CA GLU A 199 -12.22 -13.17 14.70
C GLU A 199 -13.58 -12.80 15.29
N ALA A 200 -13.85 -11.51 15.48
CA ALA A 200 -14.95 -11.02 16.30
C ALA A 200 -16.12 -10.41 15.50
N THR A 201 -15.89 -10.02 14.25
CA THR A 201 -16.87 -9.36 13.38
C THR A 201 -18.04 -10.27 12.97
N ASP A 202 -19.22 -9.67 12.78
CA ASP A 202 -20.41 -10.31 12.20
C ASP A 202 -20.70 -9.85 10.75
N ALA A 203 -20.02 -8.80 10.27
CA ALA A 203 -20.03 -8.40 8.86
C ALA A 203 -18.70 -7.76 8.39
N VAL A 204 -18.19 -8.23 7.25
CA VAL A 204 -16.99 -7.66 6.61
C VAL A 204 -17.35 -6.97 5.30
N PHE A 205 -17.01 -5.69 5.19
CA PHE A 205 -17.16 -4.90 3.96
C PHE A 205 -15.80 -4.73 3.27
N LEU A 206 -15.75 -5.03 1.97
CA LEU A 206 -14.54 -4.93 1.15
C LEU A 206 -14.78 -3.92 0.02
N PHE A 207 -14.29 -2.70 0.21
CA PHE A 207 -14.44 -1.59 -0.72
C PHE A 207 -13.27 -1.53 -1.70
N GLY A 208 -13.50 -1.94 -2.94
CA GLY A 208 -12.47 -1.99 -3.98
C GLY A 208 -11.30 -2.91 -3.60
N HIS A 209 -11.56 -3.96 -2.82
CA HIS A 209 -10.55 -4.83 -2.24
C HIS A 209 -10.76 -6.31 -2.60
N ASN A 210 -10.07 -6.76 -3.66
CA ASN A 210 -9.93 -8.17 -3.99
C ASN A 210 -8.91 -8.87 -3.06
N MET A 211 -9.27 -8.98 -1.77
CA MET A 211 -8.41 -9.53 -0.73
C MET A 211 -7.88 -10.94 -1.07
N ALA A 212 -8.70 -11.73 -1.77
CA ALA A 212 -8.38 -13.09 -2.19
C ALA A 212 -7.10 -13.19 -3.05
N GLU A 213 -6.76 -12.14 -3.81
CA GLU A 213 -5.56 -12.10 -4.67
C GLU A 213 -4.47 -11.17 -4.14
N THR A 214 -4.87 -10.08 -3.48
CA THR A 214 -3.94 -9.06 -3.00
C THR A 214 -3.37 -9.37 -1.63
N GLN A 215 -4.17 -10.00 -0.75
CA GLN A 215 -3.83 -10.27 0.66
C GLN A 215 -4.19 -11.71 1.06
N THR A 216 -3.72 -12.67 0.28
CA THR A 216 -4.09 -14.11 0.38
C THR A 216 -4.16 -14.68 1.80
N VAL A 217 -3.22 -14.36 2.69
CA VAL A 217 -3.23 -14.86 4.09
C VAL A 217 -4.37 -14.25 4.90
N LEU A 218 -4.66 -12.96 4.74
CA LEU A 218 -5.80 -12.32 5.38
C LEU A 218 -7.12 -12.90 4.85
N TRP A 219 -7.17 -13.24 3.56
CA TRP A 219 -8.30 -13.97 3.00
C TRP A 219 -8.43 -15.38 3.55
N MET A 220 -7.32 -16.11 3.81
CA MET A 220 -7.38 -17.40 4.50
C MET A 220 -8.03 -17.25 5.89
N ARG A 221 -7.73 -16.17 6.60
CA ARG A 221 -8.31 -15.84 7.92
C ARG A 221 -9.81 -15.61 7.83
N ILE A 222 -10.26 -14.84 6.83
CA ILE A 222 -11.70 -14.66 6.55
C ILE A 222 -12.37 -15.97 6.15
N LEU A 223 -11.75 -16.76 5.28
CA LEU A 223 -12.30 -18.06 4.86
C LEU A 223 -12.50 -19.00 6.05
N ASP A 224 -11.57 -19.03 7.01
CA ASP A 224 -11.70 -19.87 8.20
C ASP A 224 -12.84 -19.40 9.12
N ARG A 225 -13.15 -18.10 9.13
CA ARG A 225 -14.36 -17.58 9.78
C ARG A 225 -15.64 -17.92 9.04
N ILE A 226 -15.65 -17.84 7.71
CA ILE A 226 -16.80 -18.19 6.87
C ILE A 226 -17.17 -19.67 6.99
N HIS A 227 -16.18 -20.57 7.09
CA HIS A 227 -16.42 -22.01 7.21
C HIS A 227 -16.64 -22.45 8.67
N GLY A 228 -16.46 -21.55 9.64
CA GLY A 228 -16.66 -21.81 11.06
C GLY A 228 -18.09 -21.54 11.52
N PRO A 229 -18.39 -21.82 12.80
CA PRO A 229 -19.65 -21.40 13.41
C PRO A 229 -19.81 -19.87 13.39
N ASN A 230 -21.06 -19.42 13.22
CA ASN A 230 -21.45 -18.01 13.19
C ASN A 230 -20.63 -17.20 12.16
N PRO A 231 -20.71 -17.53 10.85
CA PRO A 231 -19.92 -16.86 9.84
C PRO A 231 -20.34 -15.40 9.67
N PRO A 232 -19.39 -14.48 9.41
CA PRO A 232 -19.73 -13.10 9.10
C PRO A 232 -20.40 -12.99 7.73
N ARG A 233 -21.29 -12.00 7.57
CA ARG A 233 -21.78 -11.61 6.23
C ARG A 233 -20.67 -10.87 5.48
N ILE A 234 -20.50 -11.18 4.20
CA ILE A 234 -19.51 -10.48 3.36
C ILE A 234 -20.22 -9.53 2.40
N VAL A 235 -19.79 -8.26 2.38
CA VAL A 235 -20.21 -7.30 1.35
C VAL A 235 -19.01 -6.94 0.49
N ALA A 236 -19.12 -7.16 -0.81
CA ALA A 236 -18.07 -6.90 -1.78
C ALA A 236 -18.47 -5.72 -2.67
N VAL A 237 -17.66 -4.67 -2.72
CA VAL A 237 -17.81 -3.56 -3.67
C VAL A 237 -16.67 -3.64 -4.69
N ASP A 238 -16.94 -4.29 -5.83
CA ASP A 238 -15.94 -4.55 -6.88
C ASP A 238 -16.65 -4.75 -8.23
N PRO A 239 -16.27 -4.06 -9.33
CA PRO A 239 -16.86 -4.28 -10.65
C PRO A 239 -16.69 -5.71 -11.17
N ARG A 240 -15.70 -6.47 -10.67
CA ARG A 240 -15.38 -7.82 -11.13
C ARG A 240 -16.02 -8.90 -10.25
N MET A 241 -16.28 -10.05 -10.84
CA MET A 241 -16.68 -11.26 -10.11
C MET A 241 -15.46 -11.95 -9.49
N THR A 242 -15.01 -11.42 -8.34
CA THR A 242 -13.88 -11.96 -7.59
C THR A 242 -14.32 -13.07 -6.62
N LYS A 243 -13.35 -13.74 -5.99
CA LYS A 243 -13.64 -14.72 -4.91
C LYS A 243 -14.27 -14.07 -3.68
N VAL A 244 -14.04 -12.78 -3.47
CA VAL A 244 -14.73 -11.98 -2.45
C VAL A 244 -16.19 -11.78 -2.82
N ALA A 245 -16.48 -11.48 -4.10
CA ALA A 245 -17.85 -11.37 -4.59
C ALA A 245 -18.62 -12.70 -4.52
N GLU A 246 -17.96 -13.83 -4.81
CA GLU A 246 -18.53 -15.16 -4.60
C GLU A 246 -18.85 -15.41 -3.12
N ALA A 247 -17.93 -15.07 -2.21
CA ALA A 247 -18.14 -15.19 -0.77
C ALA A 247 -19.31 -14.34 -0.28
N ALA A 248 -19.46 -13.12 -0.80
CA ALA A 248 -20.59 -12.24 -0.51
C ALA A 248 -21.94 -12.92 -0.80
N ARG A 249 -22.05 -13.59 -1.95
CA ARG A 249 -23.25 -14.36 -2.31
C ARG A 249 -23.47 -15.55 -1.36
N SER A 250 -22.41 -16.30 -1.05
CA SER A 250 -22.52 -17.51 -0.23
C SER A 250 -22.85 -17.25 1.25
N THR A 251 -22.52 -16.07 1.77
CA THR A 251 -22.69 -15.69 3.19
C THR A 251 -23.99 -14.92 3.45
N GLY A 252 -24.86 -14.79 2.45
CA GLY A 252 -26.09 -13.99 2.55
C GLY A 252 -25.85 -12.48 2.62
N GLY A 253 -24.67 -12.04 2.17
CA GLY A 253 -24.30 -10.63 1.99
C GLY A 253 -24.64 -10.12 0.58
N VAL A 254 -23.85 -9.16 0.08
CA VAL A 254 -24.15 -8.45 -1.19
C VAL A 254 -22.88 -8.24 -2.01
N HIS A 255 -22.97 -8.44 -3.33
CA HIS A 255 -21.97 -8.00 -4.29
C HIS A 255 -22.47 -6.76 -5.04
N LEU A 256 -21.92 -5.60 -4.72
CA LEU A 256 -22.13 -4.35 -5.44
C LEU A 256 -21.04 -4.23 -6.51
N ALA A 257 -21.44 -4.22 -7.78
CA ALA A 257 -20.51 -4.14 -8.92
C ALA A 257 -20.58 -2.77 -9.62
N PRO A 258 -20.18 -1.65 -8.97
CA PRO A 258 -20.33 -0.31 -9.53
C PRO A 258 -19.52 -0.14 -10.82
N LEU A 259 -20.01 0.70 -11.72
CA LEU A 259 -19.23 1.16 -12.88
C LEU A 259 -17.95 1.85 -12.38
N PRO A 260 -16.75 1.53 -12.91
CA PRO A 260 -15.53 2.18 -12.45
C PRO A 260 -15.61 3.71 -12.50
N GLY A 261 -15.16 4.38 -11.42
CA GLY A 261 -15.28 5.85 -11.29
C GLY A 261 -16.53 6.35 -10.55
N THR A 262 -17.46 5.48 -10.16
CA THR A 262 -18.75 5.88 -9.54
C THR A 262 -18.83 5.65 -8.02
N ASN A 263 -17.72 5.31 -7.37
CA ASN A 263 -17.68 4.94 -5.95
C ASN A 263 -18.31 5.99 -5.03
N GLN A 264 -18.07 7.29 -5.26
CA GLN A 264 -18.61 8.34 -4.40
C GLN A 264 -20.15 8.42 -4.44
N ALA A 265 -20.78 8.18 -5.60
CA ALA A 265 -22.24 8.13 -5.69
C ALA A 265 -22.81 6.95 -4.90
N LEU A 266 -22.17 5.78 -4.98
CA LEU A 266 -22.54 4.61 -4.19
C LEU A 266 -22.40 4.89 -2.69
N MET A 267 -21.27 5.48 -2.27
CA MET A 267 -21.02 5.77 -0.85
C MET A 267 -21.97 6.82 -0.28
N ASN A 268 -22.34 7.84 -1.07
CA ASN A 268 -23.36 8.80 -0.66
C ASN A 268 -24.71 8.11 -0.44
N ALA A 269 -25.10 7.18 -1.31
CA ALA A 269 -26.34 6.43 -1.11
C ALA A 269 -26.31 5.51 0.10
N LEU A 270 -25.21 4.78 0.35
CA LEU A 270 -25.08 3.96 1.54
C LEU A 270 -25.15 4.80 2.83
N THR A 271 -24.47 5.94 2.83
CA THR A 271 -24.48 6.89 3.97
C THR A 271 -25.87 7.46 4.18
N ARG A 272 -26.55 7.87 3.10
CA ARG A 272 -27.94 8.35 3.14
C ARG A 272 -28.85 7.31 3.75
N GLU A 273 -28.82 6.06 3.30
CA GLU A 273 -29.71 5.02 3.80
C GLU A 273 -29.51 4.75 5.30
N VAL A 274 -28.25 4.71 5.78
CA VAL A 274 -27.95 4.57 7.21
C VAL A 274 -28.55 5.73 8.04
N ILE A 275 -28.47 6.96 7.53
CA ILE A 275 -29.06 8.14 8.18
C ILE A 275 -30.60 8.11 8.09
N HIS A 276 -31.16 7.78 6.93
CA HIS A 276 -32.60 7.81 6.66
C HIS A 276 -33.37 6.78 7.49
N GLU A 277 -32.81 5.58 7.64
CA GLU A 277 -33.39 4.49 8.43
C GLU A 277 -33.16 4.64 9.94
N GLY A 278 -32.42 5.68 10.36
CA GLY A 278 -32.12 5.94 11.77
C GLY A 278 -31.16 4.92 12.39
N TRP A 279 -30.32 4.27 11.59
CA TRP A 279 -29.28 3.37 12.10
C TRP A 279 -28.06 4.15 12.56
N LEU A 280 -28.24 5.08 13.50
CA LEU A 280 -27.20 5.94 14.03
C LEU A 280 -26.92 5.62 15.50
N ASP A 281 -25.70 5.87 15.94
CA ASP A 281 -25.39 6.08 17.35
C ASP A 281 -25.41 7.59 17.59
N GLU A 282 -26.59 8.15 17.88
CA GLU A 282 -26.81 9.59 17.97
C GLU A 282 -25.97 10.24 19.08
N ASP A 283 -25.84 9.57 20.23
CA ASP A 283 -25.03 10.03 21.36
C ASP A 283 -23.55 10.08 20.97
N TYR A 284 -23.04 9.03 20.33
CA TYR A 284 -21.66 9.00 19.84
C TYR A 284 -21.41 10.09 18.80
N VAL A 285 -22.31 10.25 17.83
CA VAL A 285 -22.18 11.27 16.78
C VAL A 285 -22.15 12.67 17.39
N ALA A 286 -23.04 12.98 18.33
CA ALA A 286 -23.09 14.28 18.98
C ALA A 286 -21.84 14.57 19.84
N ALA A 287 -21.33 13.57 20.55
CA ALA A 287 -20.20 13.73 21.46
C ALA A 287 -18.83 13.73 20.74
N HIS A 288 -18.65 12.87 19.75
CA HIS A 288 -17.32 12.52 19.21
C HIS A 288 -17.10 12.93 17.75
N THR A 289 -18.07 13.61 17.10
CA THR A 289 -17.94 13.98 15.70
C THR A 289 -18.25 15.44 15.40
N LEU A 290 -17.82 15.89 14.22
CA LEU A 290 -18.11 17.18 13.61
C LEU A 290 -18.57 17.00 12.16
N GLY A 291 -19.47 17.86 11.68
CA GLY A 291 -19.87 17.90 10.26
C GLY A 291 -21.10 17.06 9.89
N PHE A 292 -21.87 16.56 10.87
CA PHE A 292 -23.05 15.72 10.62
C PHE A 292 -24.11 16.41 9.74
N ASP A 293 -24.46 17.67 10.02
CA ASP A 293 -25.51 18.38 9.26
C ASP A 293 -25.11 18.60 7.79
N GLU A 294 -23.85 18.95 7.54
CA GLU A 294 -23.30 19.10 6.20
C GLU A 294 -23.31 17.76 5.44
N LEU A 295 -22.89 16.68 6.10
CA LEU A 295 -22.94 15.34 5.54
C LEU A 295 -24.36 14.95 5.16
N LYS A 296 -25.31 15.10 6.09
CA LYS A 296 -26.73 14.79 5.88
C LYS A 296 -27.31 15.55 4.69
N ALA A 297 -27.07 16.87 4.62
CA ALA A 297 -27.53 17.70 3.51
C ALA A 297 -26.91 17.27 2.17
N THR A 298 -25.64 16.89 2.17
CA THR A 298 -24.90 16.47 0.97
C THR A 298 -25.40 15.13 0.44
N VAL A 299 -25.72 14.16 1.31
CA VAL A 299 -26.10 12.81 0.90
C VAL A 299 -27.59 12.67 0.57
N GLU A 300 -28.45 13.59 1.02
CA GLU A 300 -29.91 13.52 0.83
C GLU A 300 -30.35 13.26 -0.63
N PRO A 301 -29.75 13.90 -1.67
CA PRO A 301 -30.14 13.68 -3.06
C PRO A 301 -29.82 12.27 -3.59
N TYR A 302 -28.95 11.50 -2.92
CA TYR A 302 -28.44 10.23 -3.39
C TYR A 302 -29.31 9.06 -2.92
N THR A 303 -30.58 9.03 -3.34
CA THR A 303 -31.43 7.86 -3.09
C THR A 303 -30.84 6.60 -3.73
N PRO A 304 -31.20 5.39 -3.26
CA PRO A 304 -30.78 4.14 -3.90
C PRO A 304 -31.08 4.12 -5.41
N GLU A 305 -32.23 4.61 -5.85
CA GLU A 305 -32.60 4.71 -7.27
C GLU A 305 -31.67 5.66 -8.05
N HIS A 306 -31.35 6.82 -7.47
CA HIS A 306 -30.49 7.80 -8.11
C HIS A 306 -29.07 7.24 -8.28
N ALA A 307 -28.51 6.67 -7.22
CA ALA A 307 -27.19 6.06 -7.27
C ALA A 307 -27.14 4.80 -8.13
N ALA A 308 -28.23 4.01 -8.19
CA ALA A 308 -28.36 2.86 -9.10
C ALA A 308 -28.20 3.27 -10.56
N GLY A 309 -28.77 4.41 -10.98
CA GLY A 309 -28.61 4.95 -12.33
C GLY A 309 -27.16 5.32 -12.66
N ILE A 310 -26.45 5.95 -11.72
CA ILE A 310 -25.05 6.36 -11.88
C ILE A 310 -24.12 5.12 -11.89
N CYS A 311 -24.23 4.30 -10.85
CA CYS A 311 -23.33 3.19 -10.59
C CYS A 311 -23.63 1.97 -11.47
N ARG A 312 -24.82 1.93 -12.08
CA ARG A 312 -25.35 0.77 -12.81
C ARG A 312 -25.34 -0.50 -11.96
N VAL A 313 -25.91 -0.39 -10.75
CA VAL A 313 -26.14 -1.49 -9.81
C VAL A 313 -27.61 -1.47 -9.37
N PRO A 314 -28.21 -2.60 -8.97
CA PRO A 314 -29.59 -2.61 -8.48
C PRO A 314 -29.76 -1.76 -7.20
N ALA A 315 -30.82 -0.94 -7.15
CA ALA A 315 -31.13 -0.12 -5.97
C ALA A 315 -31.38 -0.97 -4.71
N GLU A 316 -32.00 -2.14 -4.87
CA GLU A 316 -32.24 -3.09 -3.78
C GLU A 316 -30.94 -3.62 -3.15
N ASP A 317 -29.89 -3.81 -3.96
CA ASP A 317 -28.59 -4.23 -3.44
C ASP A 317 -27.93 -3.12 -2.60
N ILE A 318 -28.13 -1.85 -2.99
CA ILE A 318 -27.66 -0.69 -2.20
C ILE A 318 -28.38 -0.66 -0.84
N ARG A 319 -29.72 -0.77 -0.84
CA ARG A 319 -30.52 -0.86 0.40
C ARG A 319 -30.07 -2.00 1.29
N ARG A 320 -29.88 -3.19 0.68
CA ARG A 320 -29.48 -4.39 1.42
C ARG A 320 -28.09 -4.24 2.02
N ALA A 321 -27.14 -3.65 1.30
CA ALA A 321 -25.81 -3.38 1.83
C ALA A 321 -25.85 -2.36 3.00
N ALA A 322 -26.63 -1.28 2.86
CA ALA A 322 -26.85 -0.33 3.94
C ALA A 322 -27.50 -0.98 5.17
N GLN A 323 -28.49 -1.86 4.95
CA GLN A 323 -29.14 -2.63 6.03
C GLN A 323 -28.16 -3.54 6.75
N ILE A 324 -27.30 -4.26 6.03
CA ILE A 324 -26.27 -5.09 6.68
C ILE A 324 -25.36 -4.21 7.53
N PHE A 325 -24.94 -3.05 7.02
CA PHE A 325 -24.06 -2.14 7.78
C PHE A 325 -24.76 -1.57 9.02
N GLY A 326 -25.99 -1.05 8.87
CA GLY A 326 -26.71 -0.37 9.95
C GLY A 326 -27.25 -1.29 11.03
N THR A 327 -27.48 -2.57 10.73
CA THR A 327 -28.09 -3.53 11.68
C THR A 327 -27.12 -4.53 12.29
N CYS A 328 -25.93 -4.74 11.72
CA CYS A 328 -24.89 -5.55 12.35
C CYS A 328 -24.25 -4.79 13.53
N GLU A 329 -23.79 -5.54 14.53
CA GLU A 329 -23.20 -4.97 15.75
C GLU A 329 -21.69 -4.73 15.62
N ARG A 330 -21.01 -5.55 14.79
CA ARG A 330 -19.55 -5.57 14.70
C ARG A 330 -19.08 -5.59 13.24
N VAL A 331 -18.99 -4.40 12.65
CA VAL A 331 -18.58 -4.26 11.25
C VAL A 331 -17.08 -4.01 11.12
N LEU A 332 -16.40 -4.82 10.32
CA LEU A 332 -15.03 -4.56 9.85
C LEU A 332 -15.08 -4.10 8.39
N SER A 333 -14.43 -2.99 8.07
CA SER A 333 -14.29 -2.53 6.68
C SER A 333 -12.84 -2.50 6.23
N THR A 334 -12.62 -2.90 4.98
CA THR A 334 -11.33 -2.77 4.32
C THR A 334 -11.48 -2.00 3.03
N VAL A 335 -10.53 -1.12 2.73
CA VAL A 335 -10.53 -0.30 1.50
C VAL A 335 -9.20 -0.50 0.79
N LEU A 336 -9.20 -0.71 -0.53
CA LEU A 336 -7.95 -0.84 -1.31
C LEU A 336 -8.10 -0.18 -2.70
N GLN A 337 -7.33 -0.64 -3.69
CA GLN A 337 -7.02 0.10 -4.90
C GLN A 337 -8.22 0.39 -5.80
N GLY A 338 -9.30 -0.41 -5.72
CA GLY A 338 -10.54 -0.09 -6.44
C GLY A 338 -11.18 1.22 -6.00
N PHE A 339 -10.83 1.72 -4.81
CA PHE A 339 -11.19 3.05 -4.32
C PHE A 339 -10.02 4.03 -4.47
N PHE A 340 -8.81 3.67 -4.02
CA PHE A 340 -7.67 4.61 -3.99
C PHE A 340 -7.18 5.09 -5.36
N GLN A 341 -7.33 4.28 -6.40
CA GLN A 341 -6.91 4.61 -7.76
C GLN A 341 -8.11 4.91 -8.67
N SER A 342 -9.24 5.30 -8.09
CA SER A 342 -10.49 5.62 -8.80
C SER A 342 -10.82 7.11 -8.66
N HIS A 343 -11.77 7.59 -9.45
CA HIS A 343 -12.26 8.97 -9.34
C HIS A 343 -12.85 9.27 -7.94
N GLN A 344 -12.58 10.47 -7.42
CA GLN A 344 -12.94 10.94 -6.06
C GLN A 344 -12.50 9.96 -4.95
N ALA A 345 -11.28 9.44 -5.06
CA ALA A 345 -10.73 8.41 -4.20
C ALA A 345 -10.77 8.78 -2.70
N THR A 346 -10.33 9.99 -2.35
CA THR A 346 -10.27 10.42 -0.94
C THR A 346 -11.67 10.59 -0.37
N ALA A 347 -12.58 11.22 -1.13
CA ALA A 347 -13.97 11.38 -0.71
C ALA A 347 -14.67 10.04 -0.45
N ALA A 348 -14.53 9.08 -1.37
CA ALA A 348 -15.16 7.77 -1.23
C ALA A 348 -14.58 6.99 -0.05
N SER A 349 -13.27 7.15 0.21
CA SER A 349 -12.60 6.50 1.34
C SER A 349 -12.96 7.14 2.68
N CYS A 350 -13.12 8.46 2.74
CA CYS A 350 -13.66 9.16 3.91
C CYS A 350 -15.12 8.77 4.18
N ALA A 351 -15.93 8.54 3.14
CA ALA A 351 -17.31 8.09 3.32
C ALA A 351 -17.39 6.69 3.95
N VAL A 352 -16.41 5.82 3.71
CA VAL A 352 -16.29 4.55 4.47
C VAL A 352 -16.03 4.84 5.95
N ASN A 353 -15.16 5.82 6.26
CA ASN A 353 -14.92 6.23 7.64
C ASN A 353 -16.19 6.80 8.30
N ASN A 354 -16.97 7.61 7.57
CA ASN A 354 -18.23 8.17 8.05
C ASN A 354 -19.20 7.07 8.50
N LEU A 355 -19.36 5.98 7.74
CA LEU A 355 -20.27 4.90 8.12
C LEU A 355 -19.95 4.33 9.52
N HIS A 356 -18.67 4.14 9.84
CA HIS A 356 -18.27 3.66 11.18
C HIS A 356 -18.44 4.72 12.26
N LEU A 357 -18.14 5.99 11.95
CA LEU A 357 -18.33 7.10 12.88
C LEU A 357 -19.82 7.30 13.22
N LEU A 358 -20.71 7.18 12.23
CA LEU A 358 -22.16 7.25 12.42
C LEU A 358 -22.72 6.14 13.32
N ARG A 359 -21.97 5.03 13.48
CA ARG A 359 -22.36 3.86 14.29
C ARG A 359 -21.52 3.69 15.57
N GLY A 360 -20.57 4.58 15.86
CA GLY A 360 -19.63 4.40 16.97
C GLY A 360 -18.84 3.08 16.89
N MET A 361 -18.39 2.68 15.70
CA MET A 361 -17.77 1.37 15.44
C MET A 361 -16.23 1.42 15.38
N LEU A 362 -15.58 2.09 16.31
CA LEU A 362 -14.12 2.12 16.44
C LEU A 362 -13.68 1.71 17.84
N GLY A 363 -12.43 1.25 17.97
CA GLY A 363 -11.83 0.98 19.28
C GLY A 363 -12.34 -0.25 20.03
N ARG A 364 -13.15 -1.12 19.40
CA ARG A 364 -13.71 -2.33 20.05
C ARG A 364 -13.58 -3.59 19.17
N PRO A 365 -13.49 -4.80 19.76
CA PRO A 365 -13.33 -6.03 18.99
C PRO A 365 -14.42 -6.28 17.94
N GLY A 366 -13.99 -6.53 16.70
CA GLY A 366 -14.87 -6.78 15.56
C GLY A 366 -15.34 -5.52 14.86
N CYS A 367 -14.97 -4.34 15.36
CA CYS A 367 -15.31 -3.03 14.81
C CYS A 367 -14.04 -2.31 14.40
N GLY A 368 -13.93 -1.96 13.12
CA GLY A 368 -12.76 -1.22 12.68
C GLY A 368 -12.72 -0.95 11.19
N ILE A 369 -11.77 -0.08 10.83
CA ILE A 369 -11.45 0.24 9.45
C ILE A 369 -9.99 -0.06 9.22
N LEU A 370 -9.71 -0.75 8.12
CA LEU A 370 -8.38 -0.94 7.57
C LEU A 370 -8.34 -0.25 6.20
N GLN A 371 -7.84 0.98 6.15
CA GLN A 371 -7.47 1.70 4.93
C GLN A 371 -6.18 1.07 4.40
N MET A 372 -6.31 0.03 3.59
CA MET A 372 -5.24 -0.95 3.43
C MET A 372 -3.99 -0.41 2.73
N ASN A 373 -2.81 -0.88 3.12
CA ASN A 373 -1.61 -0.69 2.29
C ASN A 373 -1.59 -1.71 1.15
N GLY A 374 -0.94 -1.41 0.02
CA GLY A 374 -0.70 -2.39 -1.05
C GLY A 374 0.69 -3.05 -1.00
N GLN A 375 1.66 -2.30 -0.49
CA GLN A 375 3.08 -2.63 -0.43
C GLN A 375 3.50 -2.95 1.02
N PRO A 376 4.59 -3.71 1.20
CA PRO A 376 4.93 -4.30 2.50
C PRO A 376 5.31 -3.26 3.55
N THR A 377 6.00 -2.19 3.15
CA THR A 377 6.58 -1.20 4.05
C THR A 377 6.11 0.22 3.70
N ALA A 378 5.01 0.33 2.94
CA ALA A 378 4.38 1.62 2.64
C ALA A 378 3.95 2.37 3.90
N GLN A 379 3.72 1.68 5.02
CA GLN A 379 3.52 2.34 6.30
C GLN A 379 4.78 3.14 6.68
N ASN A 380 5.97 2.52 6.68
CA ASN A 380 7.21 3.20 7.04
C ASN A 380 7.54 4.39 6.15
N THR A 381 7.24 4.31 4.85
CA THR A 381 7.42 5.44 3.94
C THR A 381 6.65 6.68 4.43
N ARG A 382 5.41 6.49 4.90
CA ARG A 382 4.54 7.55 5.42
C ARG A 382 4.95 8.00 6.82
N GLU A 383 5.31 7.05 7.69
CA GLU A 383 5.81 7.35 9.04
C GLU A 383 7.06 8.22 9.00
N CYS A 384 8.05 7.85 8.17
CA CYS A 384 9.32 8.55 8.04
C CYS A 384 9.24 9.77 7.11
N GLY A 385 8.08 10.06 6.50
CA GLY A 385 7.90 11.20 5.61
C GLY A 385 8.67 11.10 4.28
N ALA A 386 9.02 9.90 3.84
CA ALA A 386 9.66 9.67 2.54
C ALA A 386 8.66 9.66 1.36
N ASP A 387 7.39 9.95 1.64
CA ASP A 387 6.29 10.23 0.71
C ASP A 387 6.00 11.74 0.55
N GLY A 388 6.80 12.59 1.21
CA GLY A 388 6.73 14.04 1.17
C GLY A 388 6.32 14.68 2.50
N ASP A 389 5.56 13.97 3.34
CA ASP A 389 5.11 14.49 4.64
C ASP A 389 6.27 14.63 5.64
N LEU A 390 6.07 15.27 6.80
CA LEU A 390 7.13 15.35 7.82
C LEU A 390 7.14 14.11 8.74
N PRO A 391 8.33 13.62 9.15
CA PRO A 391 8.43 12.37 9.91
C PRO A 391 7.68 12.42 11.25
N GLY A 392 7.14 11.28 11.68
CA GLY A 392 6.40 11.16 12.94
C GLY A 392 5.01 11.82 12.88
N PHE A 393 4.38 11.77 11.70
CA PHE A 393 3.05 12.36 11.42
C PHE A 393 2.98 13.83 11.78
N ARG A 394 4.00 14.59 11.38
CA ARG A 394 4.08 16.03 11.65
C ARG A 394 3.44 16.81 10.51
N ASN A 395 2.64 17.81 10.86
CA ASN A 395 2.09 18.76 9.92
C ASN A 395 3.17 19.76 9.47
N TRP A 396 3.38 19.87 8.16
CA TRP A 396 4.34 20.80 7.56
C TRP A 396 3.95 22.28 7.77
N ASP A 397 2.66 22.58 7.88
CA ASP A 397 2.12 23.93 8.12
C ASP A 397 2.00 24.27 9.62
N ASN A 398 2.56 23.41 10.50
CA ASN A 398 2.64 23.69 11.93
C ASN A 398 4.07 24.10 12.32
N PRO A 399 4.34 25.37 12.65
CA PRO A 399 5.68 25.83 12.96
C PRO A 399 6.28 25.16 14.21
N HIS A 400 5.46 24.72 15.17
CA HIS A 400 5.97 23.97 16.31
C HIS A 400 6.46 22.59 15.90
N HIS A 401 5.76 21.89 15.01
CA HIS A 401 6.21 20.60 14.49
C HIS A 401 7.51 20.73 13.68
N VAL A 402 7.66 21.78 12.88
CA VAL A 402 8.91 22.07 12.16
C VAL A 402 10.04 22.33 13.16
N GLN A 403 9.79 23.15 14.19
CA GLN A 403 10.78 23.42 15.23
C GLN A 403 11.22 22.15 15.98
N GLN A 404 10.29 21.25 16.31
CA GLN A 404 10.62 19.97 16.94
C GLN A 404 11.62 19.15 16.12
N LEU A 405 11.45 19.10 14.79
CA LEU A 405 12.40 18.40 13.92
C LEU A 405 13.72 19.14 13.79
N ALA A 406 13.68 20.47 13.72
CA ALA A 406 14.88 21.31 13.66
C ALA A 406 15.74 21.13 14.92
N ASP A 407 15.11 21.08 16.10
CA ASP A 407 15.78 20.81 17.38
C ASP A 407 16.35 19.39 17.42
N LEU A 408 15.56 18.38 17.01
CA LEU A 408 15.99 16.98 16.98
C LEU A 408 17.20 16.76 16.07
N TRP A 409 17.18 17.35 14.88
CA TRP A 409 18.26 17.21 13.88
C TRP A 409 19.37 18.24 14.07
N ASN A 410 19.22 19.16 15.03
CA ASN A 410 20.15 20.24 15.32
C ASN A 410 20.41 21.15 14.10
N VAL A 411 19.36 21.57 13.39
CA VAL A 411 19.44 22.44 12.20
C VAL A 411 18.63 23.73 12.40
N ASP A 412 18.83 24.71 11.51
CA ASP A 412 17.93 25.86 11.42
C ASP A 412 16.57 25.40 10.84
N PRO A 413 15.42 25.82 11.40
CA PRO A 413 14.10 25.42 10.88
C PRO A 413 13.87 25.81 9.41
N LEU A 414 14.55 26.83 8.89
CA LEU A 414 14.46 27.23 7.49
C LEU A 414 15.13 26.24 6.52
N ILE A 415 15.96 25.33 7.01
CA ILE A 415 16.53 24.24 6.19
C ILE A 415 15.43 23.21 5.85
N ILE A 416 14.52 22.96 6.78
CA ILE A 416 13.44 21.99 6.58
C ILE A 416 12.41 22.61 5.62
N PRO A 417 12.11 21.98 4.47
CA PRO A 417 11.18 22.54 3.52
C PRO A 417 9.74 22.50 4.04
N HIS A 418 9.18 23.67 4.36
CA HIS A 418 7.84 23.80 4.96
C HIS A 418 7.06 25.05 4.51
N TRP A 419 7.52 25.77 3.48
CA TRP A 419 6.87 26.99 2.97
C TRP A 419 5.71 26.73 1.99
N ALA A 420 5.51 25.47 1.61
CA ALA A 420 4.45 25.02 0.71
C ALA A 420 4.15 23.54 0.97
N PRO A 421 2.99 23.02 0.51
CA PRO A 421 2.70 21.59 0.58
C PRO A 421 3.82 20.74 -0.04
N PRO A 422 4.09 19.53 0.50
CA PRO A 422 5.06 18.62 -0.06
C PRO A 422 4.86 18.34 -1.56
N THR A 423 5.97 18.20 -2.29
CA THR A 423 5.89 17.95 -3.74
C THR A 423 5.51 16.49 -4.01
N HIS A 424 4.28 16.26 -4.45
CA HIS A 424 3.82 14.91 -4.81
C HIS A 424 4.48 14.38 -6.09
N ALA A 425 4.50 13.06 -6.26
CA ALA A 425 5.21 12.35 -7.31
C ALA A 425 4.89 12.87 -8.72
N MET A 426 3.62 13.07 -9.06
CA MET A 426 3.23 13.57 -10.39
C MET A 426 3.77 14.97 -10.68
N GLN A 427 3.95 15.80 -9.65
CA GLN A 427 4.58 17.11 -9.79
C GLN A 427 6.11 16.99 -9.90
N ILE A 428 6.75 16.04 -9.21
CA ILE A 428 8.17 15.72 -9.39
C ILE A 428 8.43 15.35 -10.87
N TRP A 429 7.65 14.45 -11.45
CA TRP A 429 7.80 14.06 -12.85
C TRP A 429 7.61 15.23 -13.82
N ARG A 430 6.66 16.13 -13.53
CA ARG A 430 6.46 17.36 -14.30
C ARG A 430 7.66 18.30 -14.20
N TYR A 431 8.25 18.47 -13.02
CA TYR A 431 9.44 19.31 -12.84
C TYR A 431 10.69 18.69 -13.49
N CYS A 432 10.80 17.36 -13.54
CA CYS A 432 11.81 16.68 -14.34
C CYS A 432 11.61 16.99 -15.84
N GLU A 433 10.37 16.85 -16.34
CA GLU A 433 10.02 17.14 -17.74
C GLU A 433 10.33 18.60 -18.15
N GLN A 434 10.16 19.54 -17.21
CA GLN A 434 10.41 20.97 -17.41
C GLN A 434 11.87 21.38 -17.21
N GLY A 435 12.72 20.49 -16.68
CA GLY A 435 14.13 20.75 -16.40
C GLY A 435 14.43 21.50 -15.09
N SER A 436 13.42 21.74 -14.24
CA SER A 436 13.64 22.38 -12.92
C SER A 436 14.29 21.42 -11.92
N ILE A 437 14.03 20.11 -12.06
CA ILE A 437 14.76 19.05 -11.35
C ILE A 437 15.82 18.52 -12.31
N GLY A 438 17.09 18.65 -11.93
CA GLY A 438 18.24 18.22 -12.73
C GLY A 438 18.85 16.90 -12.26
N LEU A 439 18.43 16.39 -11.09
CA LEU A 439 18.82 15.09 -10.56
C LEU A 439 17.61 14.35 -9.98
N LEU A 440 17.38 13.13 -10.45
CA LEU A 440 16.33 12.23 -9.98
C LEU A 440 16.93 10.92 -9.48
N TRP A 441 16.78 10.62 -8.19
CA TRP A 441 17.23 9.37 -7.59
C TRP A 441 16.05 8.43 -7.35
N ILE A 442 16.03 7.32 -8.11
CA ILE A 442 14.98 6.31 -8.10
C ILE A 442 15.43 5.11 -7.28
N SER A 443 14.65 4.70 -6.26
CA SER A 443 15.04 3.61 -5.34
C SER A 443 13.98 2.51 -5.24
N GLY A 444 14.34 1.28 -5.60
CA GLY A 444 13.50 0.08 -5.41
C GLY A 444 12.16 0.09 -6.15
N THR A 445 12.08 0.79 -7.28
CA THR A 445 10.85 0.96 -8.07
C THR A 445 11.14 1.09 -9.56
N ASN A 446 10.14 0.79 -10.40
CA ASN A 446 10.29 0.71 -11.86
C ASN A 446 9.26 1.59 -12.61
N PRO A 447 9.39 2.93 -12.52
CA PRO A 447 8.47 3.89 -13.13
C PRO A 447 8.27 3.75 -14.64
N ALA A 448 9.27 3.27 -15.38
CA ALA A 448 9.16 2.98 -16.83
C ALA A 448 8.14 1.87 -17.18
N VAL A 449 7.54 1.25 -16.17
CA VAL A 449 6.43 0.28 -16.29
C VAL A 449 5.24 0.65 -15.39
N SER A 450 5.49 1.19 -14.20
CA SER A 450 4.44 1.35 -13.18
C SER A 450 3.69 2.69 -13.19
N LEU A 451 4.25 3.75 -13.79
CA LEU A 451 3.59 5.06 -13.87
C LEU A 451 2.55 5.12 -15.01
N PRO A 452 1.59 6.06 -14.98
CA PRO A 452 0.67 6.25 -16.08
C PRO A 452 1.36 6.96 -17.25
N GLU A 453 0.80 6.86 -18.46
CA GLU A 453 1.35 7.44 -19.69
C GLU A 453 2.82 7.10 -19.92
N LEU A 454 3.13 5.80 -19.94
CA LEU A 454 4.50 5.29 -20.06
C LEU A 454 5.34 5.91 -21.19
N PRO A 455 4.82 6.23 -22.39
CA PRO A 455 5.61 6.89 -23.42
C PRO A 455 6.16 8.25 -22.97
N ARG A 456 5.38 9.03 -22.22
CA ARG A 456 5.80 10.31 -21.64
C ARG A 456 6.87 10.10 -20.58
N ILE A 457 6.67 9.14 -19.68
CA ILE A 457 7.63 8.85 -18.60
C ILE A 457 8.99 8.41 -19.15
N ARG A 458 9.02 7.53 -20.15
CA ARG A 458 10.26 7.12 -20.81
C ARG A 458 10.95 8.28 -21.51
N LYS A 459 10.18 9.19 -22.13
CA LYS A 459 10.72 10.41 -22.73
C LYS A 459 11.38 11.31 -21.69
N ILE A 460 10.79 11.46 -20.50
CA ILE A 460 11.38 12.24 -19.38
C ILE A 460 12.68 11.60 -18.91
N LEU A 461 12.67 10.28 -18.70
CA LEU A 461 13.86 9.54 -18.26
C LEU A 461 15.01 9.56 -19.28
N GLY A 462 14.71 9.69 -20.57
CA GLY A 462 15.70 9.77 -21.65
C GLY A 462 16.20 11.18 -21.97
N GLN A 463 15.92 12.19 -21.15
CA GLN A 463 16.39 13.56 -21.38
C GLN A 463 17.83 13.75 -20.90
N ASP A 464 18.69 14.35 -21.73
CA ASP A 464 20.08 14.68 -21.37
C ASP A 464 20.18 15.67 -20.19
N SER A 465 19.14 16.47 -19.94
CA SER A 465 19.11 17.44 -18.85
C SER A 465 18.88 16.81 -17.47
N LEU A 466 18.40 15.57 -17.41
CA LEU A 466 18.03 14.89 -16.19
C LEU A 466 19.06 13.83 -15.81
N PHE A 467 19.86 14.10 -14.77
CA PHE A 467 20.78 13.10 -14.25
C PHE A 467 20.02 12.08 -13.39
N THR A 468 19.92 10.84 -13.87
CA THR A 468 19.12 9.79 -13.26
C THR A 468 19.98 8.76 -12.53
N ILE A 469 19.71 8.54 -11.24
CA ILE A 469 20.33 7.50 -10.43
C ILE A 469 19.30 6.41 -10.19
N VAL A 470 19.64 5.15 -10.42
CA VAL A 470 18.76 4.01 -10.12
C VAL A 470 19.43 3.06 -9.14
N GLN A 471 18.81 2.91 -7.98
CA GLN A 471 19.21 1.99 -6.94
C GLN A 471 18.24 0.80 -6.93
N ASP A 472 18.69 -0.35 -7.43
CA ASP A 472 17.87 -1.54 -7.63
C ASP A 472 18.68 -2.84 -7.49
N GLY A 473 18.01 -3.95 -7.26
CA GLY A 473 18.63 -5.28 -7.24
C GLY A 473 18.80 -5.88 -8.64
N PHE A 474 18.10 -5.37 -9.66
CA PHE A 474 18.11 -5.88 -11.03
C PHE A 474 18.30 -4.75 -12.05
N LEU A 475 18.80 -5.09 -13.25
CA LEU A 475 18.80 -4.17 -14.38
C LEU A 475 17.39 -4.05 -14.97
N THR A 476 16.55 -3.24 -14.34
CA THR A 476 15.15 -3.00 -14.72
C THR A 476 15.02 -2.12 -15.96
N GLU A 477 13.82 -2.03 -16.52
CA GLU A 477 13.47 -1.10 -17.61
C GLU A 477 13.82 0.35 -17.25
N THR A 478 13.61 0.74 -15.99
CA THR A 478 14.00 2.07 -15.49
C THR A 478 15.52 2.22 -15.36
N ALA A 479 16.23 1.20 -14.85
CA ALA A 479 17.68 1.23 -14.70
C ALA A 479 18.42 1.45 -16.04
N ARG A 480 17.82 1.03 -17.16
CA ARG A 480 18.35 1.25 -18.51
C ARG A 480 18.39 2.71 -18.94
N PHE A 481 17.64 3.61 -18.30
CA PHE A 481 17.70 5.06 -18.53
C PHE A 481 18.71 5.77 -17.62
N ALA A 482 19.25 5.10 -16.59
CA ALA A 482 20.06 5.76 -15.57
C ALA A 482 21.42 6.22 -16.11
N ASP A 483 21.96 7.29 -15.54
CA ASP A 483 23.37 7.66 -15.66
C ASP A 483 24.24 6.86 -14.69
N VAL A 484 23.68 6.47 -13.55
CA VAL A 484 24.34 5.63 -12.54
C VAL A 484 23.37 4.59 -12.02
N VAL A 485 23.77 3.32 -12.04
CA VAL A 485 23.02 2.22 -11.42
C VAL A 485 23.79 1.70 -10.21
N LEU A 486 23.14 1.64 -9.06
CA LEU A 486 23.72 1.17 -7.80
C LEU A 486 23.12 -0.19 -7.40
N PRO A 487 23.93 -1.26 -7.24
CA PRO A 487 23.45 -2.57 -6.85
C PRO A 487 23.00 -2.58 -5.38
N ALA A 488 21.70 -2.74 -5.16
CA ALA A 488 21.10 -2.76 -3.83
C ALA A 488 20.90 -4.19 -3.29
N ALA A 489 21.17 -4.38 -2.00
CA ALA A 489 20.84 -5.60 -1.25
C ALA A 489 19.33 -5.71 -1.05
N LEU A 490 18.79 -6.91 -1.25
CA LEU A 490 17.35 -7.18 -1.15
C LEU A 490 17.02 -7.92 0.15
N TRP A 491 15.75 -8.32 0.29
CA TRP A 491 15.28 -9.06 1.46
C TRP A 491 16.12 -10.30 1.77
N GLY A 492 16.44 -10.52 3.04
CA GLY A 492 17.34 -11.58 3.49
C GLY A 492 18.83 -11.24 3.35
N GLU A 493 19.20 -10.20 2.60
CA GLU A 493 20.61 -9.78 2.41
C GLU A 493 21.00 -8.58 3.29
N LYS A 494 20.03 -7.99 3.98
CA LYS A 494 20.19 -6.83 4.86
C LYS A 494 19.30 -6.96 6.10
N GLN A 495 19.64 -6.21 7.15
CA GLN A 495 18.89 -6.14 8.39
C GLN A 495 18.12 -4.81 8.48
N GLY A 496 16.96 -4.84 9.11
CA GLY A 496 16.18 -3.65 9.44
C GLY A 496 14.78 -4.02 9.91
N THR A 497 13.96 -3.00 10.13
CA THR A 497 12.59 -3.15 10.58
C THR A 497 11.61 -2.69 9.51
N PHE A 498 10.40 -3.22 9.59
CA PHE A 498 9.31 -2.73 8.77
C PHE A 498 7.96 -2.89 9.45
N THR A 499 7.02 -2.07 9.01
CA THR A 499 5.69 -1.94 9.59
C THR A 499 4.65 -2.28 8.53
N ASN A 500 3.82 -3.27 8.85
CA ASN A 500 2.74 -3.69 7.98
C ASN A 500 1.52 -2.75 8.11
N VAL A 501 0.44 -3.02 7.37
CA VAL A 501 -0.80 -2.23 7.50
C VAL A 501 -1.42 -2.32 8.89
N ASN A 502 -1.30 -3.44 9.60
CA ASN A 502 -1.79 -3.61 10.97
C ASN A 502 -0.92 -2.88 12.02
N ARG A 503 -0.11 -1.90 11.59
CA ARG A 503 0.84 -1.14 12.43
C ARG A 503 1.88 -2.01 13.14
N THR A 504 1.95 -3.29 12.78
CA THR A 504 2.80 -4.29 13.41
C THR A 504 4.21 -4.16 12.87
N VAL A 505 5.14 -3.84 13.77
CA VAL A 505 6.56 -3.69 13.48
C VAL A 505 7.24 -5.05 13.60
N HIS A 506 7.93 -5.48 12.56
CA HIS A 506 8.73 -6.71 12.53
C HIS A 506 10.21 -6.40 12.33
N LEU A 507 11.07 -7.26 12.89
CA LEU A 507 12.51 -7.28 12.59
C LEU A 507 12.80 -8.31 11.50
N SER A 508 13.58 -7.89 10.49
CA SER A 508 14.22 -8.77 9.50
C SER A 508 15.70 -8.88 9.83
N ASP A 509 16.16 -10.06 10.24
CA ASP A 509 17.59 -10.32 10.40
C ASP A 509 18.22 -10.65 9.03
N LYS A 510 19.52 -10.34 8.88
CA LYS A 510 20.28 -10.70 7.68
C LYS A 510 20.50 -12.20 7.63
N ALA A 511 20.05 -12.86 6.56
CA ALA A 511 20.12 -14.31 6.37
C ALA A 511 21.33 -14.75 5.54
N VAL A 512 21.68 -13.99 4.51
CA VAL A 512 22.79 -14.28 3.58
C VAL A 512 23.56 -12.99 3.25
N GLU A 513 24.76 -13.13 2.70
CA GLU A 513 25.51 -11.99 2.16
C GLU A 513 24.91 -11.51 0.83
N PRO A 514 24.86 -10.19 0.57
CA PRO A 514 24.46 -9.68 -0.74
C PRO A 514 25.47 -10.10 -1.83
N PRO A 515 25.03 -10.23 -3.09
CA PRO A 515 25.90 -10.73 -4.16
C PRO A 515 26.94 -9.67 -4.59
N GLY A 516 28.18 -10.11 -4.79
CA GLY A 516 29.27 -9.26 -5.29
C GLY A 516 29.56 -8.07 -4.38
N GLN A 517 29.36 -6.86 -4.90
CA GLN A 517 29.55 -5.58 -4.20
C GLN A 517 28.22 -4.87 -3.89
N ALA A 518 27.08 -5.55 -3.97
CA ALA A 518 25.80 -4.96 -3.62
C ALA A 518 25.78 -4.53 -2.13
N ARG A 519 25.18 -3.37 -1.85
CA ARG A 519 25.12 -2.76 -0.50
C ARG A 519 23.68 -2.56 -0.05
N SER A 520 23.42 -2.51 1.26
CA SER A 520 22.10 -2.11 1.75
C SER A 520 21.77 -0.68 1.33
N ASP A 521 20.50 -0.35 1.17
CA ASP A 521 20.10 1.02 0.84
C ASP A 521 20.59 2.00 1.92
N LEU A 522 20.60 1.58 3.19
CA LEU A 522 21.19 2.35 4.30
C LEU A 522 22.67 2.66 4.06
N ASP A 523 23.49 1.68 3.72
CA ASP A 523 24.93 1.90 3.49
C ASP A 523 25.17 2.86 2.33
N ILE A 524 24.33 2.82 1.29
CA ILE A 524 24.39 3.75 0.16
C ILE A 524 24.08 5.17 0.62
N TRP A 525 23.04 5.35 1.43
CA TRP A 525 22.70 6.66 2.01
C TRP A 525 23.77 7.21 2.94
N LEU A 526 24.36 6.37 3.78
CA LEU A 526 25.45 6.75 4.68
C LEU A 526 26.71 7.15 3.89
N ASP A 527 27.02 6.46 2.78
CA ASP A 527 28.13 6.83 1.90
C ASP A 527 27.87 8.17 1.19
N TYR A 528 26.66 8.37 0.66
CA TYR A 528 26.26 9.66 0.06
C TYR A 528 26.38 10.80 1.07
N ALA A 529 25.82 10.65 2.27
CA ALA A 529 25.85 11.67 3.31
C ALA A 529 27.28 12.04 3.71
N ARG A 530 28.16 11.04 3.86
CA ARG A 530 29.57 11.25 4.20
C ARG A 530 30.32 12.02 3.10
N ARG A 531 30.11 11.68 1.83
CA ARG A 531 30.80 12.33 0.71
C ARG A 531 30.30 13.74 0.45
N MET A 532 29.01 14.00 0.68
CA MET A 532 28.43 15.34 0.62
C MET A 532 28.83 16.21 1.81
N ASP A 533 29.26 15.61 2.92
CA ASP A 533 29.64 16.29 4.16
C ASP A 533 28.50 17.11 4.78
N PHE A 534 27.31 16.51 4.88
CA PHE A 534 26.16 17.16 5.54
C PHE A 534 26.42 17.36 7.03
N ARG A 535 26.29 18.60 7.48
CA ARG A 535 26.57 19.03 8.86
C ARG A 535 25.35 19.64 9.52
N ASP A 536 25.27 19.50 10.83
CA ASP A 536 24.32 20.20 11.68
C ASP A 536 24.78 21.65 11.94
N LYS A 537 23.98 22.44 12.66
CA LYS A 537 24.25 23.87 12.89
C LYS A 537 25.49 24.15 13.74
N ASP A 538 26.00 23.15 14.45
CA ASP A 538 27.24 23.23 15.24
C ASP A 538 28.47 22.70 14.47
N GLY A 539 28.28 22.28 13.22
CA GLY A 539 29.33 21.77 12.34
C GLY A 539 29.66 20.29 12.54
N ALA A 540 28.90 19.55 13.36
CA ALA A 540 29.05 18.10 13.51
C ALA A 540 28.33 17.36 12.36
N PRO A 541 28.65 16.08 12.09
CA PRO A 541 27.92 15.30 11.07
C PRO A 541 26.41 15.26 11.37
N LEU A 542 25.59 15.55 10.36
CA LEU A 542 24.13 15.53 10.50
C LEU A 542 23.60 14.12 10.81
N ILE A 543 24.13 13.11 10.12
CA ILE A 543 23.79 11.71 10.35
C ILE A 543 24.68 11.16 11.47
N LYS A 544 24.05 10.82 12.59
CA LYS A 544 24.73 10.43 13.86
C LYS A 544 24.83 8.92 14.07
N TRP A 545 24.42 8.12 13.09
CA TRP A 545 24.43 6.65 13.14
C TRP A 545 25.23 6.07 11.98
N SER A 546 25.66 4.82 12.13
CA SER A 546 26.48 4.09 11.14
C SER A 546 25.95 2.71 10.78
N ASP A 547 24.86 2.27 11.41
CA ASP A 547 24.27 0.94 11.21
C ASP A 547 22.72 0.99 11.38
N PRO A 548 21.99 -0.08 11.03
CA PRO A 548 20.53 -0.12 11.14
C PRO A 548 20.01 0.14 12.56
N GLN A 549 20.65 -0.44 13.58
CA GLN A 549 20.17 -0.28 14.95
C GLN A 549 20.33 1.17 15.44
N GLY A 550 21.43 1.85 15.11
CA GLY A 550 21.62 3.26 15.39
C GLY A 550 20.59 4.15 14.69
N ALA A 551 20.22 3.85 13.44
CA ALA A 551 19.15 4.54 12.72
C ALA A 551 17.78 4.31 13.40
N PHE A 552 17.52 3.08 13.87
CA PHE A 552 16.31 2.74 14.61
C PHE A 552 16.21 3.49 15.94
N GLU A 553 17.31 3.62 16.70
CA GLU A 553 17.34 4.40 17.93
C GLU A 553 17.11 5.90 17.67
N ALA A 554 17.65 6.45 16.58
CA ALA A 554 17.36 7.82 16.17
C ALA A 554 15.87 8.00 15.77
N TRP A 555 15.29 7.01 15.09
CA TRP A 555 13.86 7.00 14.76
C TRP A 555 12.97 6.99 16.01
N LYS A 556 13.32 6.20 17.04
CA LYS A 556 12.58 6.18 18.32
C LYS A 556 12.44 7.58 18.91
N GLU A 557 13.53 8.33 18.95
CA GLU A 557 13.49 9.72 19.43
C GLU A 557 12.63 10.63 18.54
N CYS A 558 12.66 10.44 17.22
CA CYS A 558 11.81 11.18 16.29
C CYS A 558 10.30 10.98 16.56
N THR A 559 9.91 9.80 17.05
CA THR A 559 8.52 9.43 17.29
C THR A 559 8.01 9.68 18.71
N ARG A 560 8.90 10.04 19.63
CA ARG A 560 8.56 10.19 21.06
C ARG A 560 7.35 11.10 21.26
N GLY A 561 6.33 10.59 21.94
CA GLY A 561 5.11 11.33 22.27
C GLY A 561 4.16 11.57 21.09
N ARG A 562 4.42 10.98 19.92
CA ARG A 562 3.50 11.01 18.77
C ARG A 562 2.58 9.78 18.79
N LEU A 563 1.52 9.79 17.99
CA LEU A 563 0.64 8.62 17.84
C LEU A 563 1.42 7.37 17.37
N VAL A 564 2.44 7.58 16.54
CA VAL A 564 3.37 6.57 16.02
C VAL A 564 4.57 6.34 16.96
N ASP A 565 4.36 6.27 18.27
CA ASP A 565 5.46 6.15 19.24
C ASP A 565 6.16 4.78 19.19
N TYR A 566 7.49 4.76 19.03
CA TYR A 566 8.33 3.55 19.00
C TYR A 566 9.26 3.44 20.22
N THR A 567 9.19 4.37 21.19
CA THR A 567 10.16 4.50 22.29
C THR A 567 10.30 3.24 23.14
N GLY A 568 9.23 2.44 23.26
CA GLY A 568 9.23 1.16 23.96
C GLY A 568 9.73 -0.03 23.13
N LEU A 569 10.13 0.15 21.87
CA LEU A 569 10.68 -0.91 21.01
C LEU A 569 12.20 -0.98 21.06
N THR A 570 12.72 -2.20 20.91
CA THR A 570 14.14 -2.49 20.65
C THR A 570 14.23 -3.68 19.69
N TYR A 571 15.36 -3.86 19.01
CA TYR A 571 15.59 -5.04 18.19
C TYR A 571 15.44 -6.34 18.98
N ASP A 572 15.95 -6.38 20.21
CA ASP A 572 15.83 -7.56 21.08
C ASP A 572 14.38 -7.88 21.43
N LYS A 573 13.54 -6.87 21.62
CA LYS A 573 12.11 -7.05 21.88
C LYS A 573 11.36 -7.60 20.67
N LEU A 574 11.80 -7.28 19.46
CA LEU A 574 11.24 -7.78 18.20
C LEU A 574 11.80 -9.15 17.79
N ARG A 575 12.89 -9.61 18.41
CA ARG A 575 13.56 -10.87 18.07
C ARG A 575 12.93 -12.06 18.80
N GLY A 576 12.78 -13.19 18.11
CA GLY A 576 12.28 -14.45 18.67
C GLY A 576 10.76 -14.54 18.81
N GLY A 577 10.05 -13.42 19.02
CA GLY A 577 8.59 -13.35 19.14
C GLY A 577 7.82 -13.05 17.85
N SER A 578 6.65 -12.43 18.01
CA SER A 578 5.88 -11.78 16.93
C SER A 578 6.35 -10.33 16.74
N GLY A 579 5.97 -9.71 15.62
CA GLY A 579 5.97 -8.25 15.54
C GLY A 579 4.96 -7.62 16.50
N ILE A 580 5.13 -6.32 16.77
CA ILE A 580 4.39 -5.57 17.80
C ILE A 580 3.71 -4.35 17.17
N PRO A 581 2.39 -4.14 17.35
CA PRO A 581 1.72 -2.95 16.85
C PRO A 581 2.07 -1.72 17.68
N TRP A 582 2.56 -0.64 17.05
CA TRP A 582 2.69 0.67 17.71
C TRP A 582 1.32 1.23 18.11
N PRO A 583 1.16 2.34 18.88
CA PRO A 583 2.19 2.95 19.72
C PRO A 583 2.74 1.93 20.73
N VAL A 584 4.06 1.98 20.95
CA VAL A 584 4.74 1.25 22.00
C VAL A 584 5.54 2.24 22.82
N ASN A 585 5.11 2.49 24.04
CA ASN A 585 5.70 3.45 24.96
C ASN A 585 5.60 2.94 26.41
N GLU A 586 5.91 3.77 27.40
CA GLU A 586 5.85 3.39 28.82
C GLU A 586 4.45 2.98 29.29
N GLN A 587 3.40 3.55 28.71
CA GLN A 587 1.99 3.29 29.05
C GLN A 587 1.46 2.04 28.33
N ALA A 588 1.96 1.77 27.13
CA ALA A 588 1.62 0.60 26.31
C ALA A 588 2.88 -0.20 25.93
N PRO A 589 3.60 -0.81 26.88
CA PRO A 589 4.85 -1.51 26.58
C PRO A 589 4.62 -2.77 25.74
N GLY A 590 3.41 -3.33 25.70
CA GLY A 590 3.05 -4.46 24.83
C GLY A 590 2.61 -4.06 23.42
N GLY A 591 2.56 -2.75 23.13
CA GLY A 591 1.90 -2.22 21.94
C GLY A 591 0.38 -2.13 22.08
N THR A 592 -0.26 -1.58 21.05
CA THR A 592 -1.69 -1.26 21.06
C THR A 592 -2.37 -1.84 19.82
N ASP A 593 -3.25 -2.82 20.02
CA ASP A 593 -3.92 -3.54 18.92
C ASP A 593 -4.88 -2.64 18.12
N ARG A 594 -5.72 -1.84 18.80
CA ARG A 594 -6.68 -0.89 18.19
C ARG A 594 -6.44 0.53 18.69
N LEU A 595 -6.58 1.51 17.79
CA LEU A 595 -6.59 2.92 18.18
C LEU A 595 -8.01 3.38 18.55
N TYR A 596 -8.07 4.51 19.26
CA TYR A 596 -9.31 5.25 19.56
C TYR A 596 -10.31 4.46 20.41
N THR A 597 -9.83 3.64 21.34
CA THR A 597 -10.66 2.92 22.32
C THR A 597 -11.40 3.85 23.28
N ASP A 598 -10.93 5.10 23.39
CA ASP A 598 -11.47 6.20 24.19
C ASP A 598 -12.26 7.23 23.36
N ALA A 599 -12.43 6.98 22.05
CA ALA A 599 -13.03 7.92 21.11
C ALA A 599 -12.39 9.33 21.11
N ASN A 600 -11.09 9.40 21.40
CA ASN A 600 -10.29 10.61 21.33
C ASN A 600 -9.33 10.55 20.13
N PHE A 601 -9.54 11.44 19.17
CA PHE A 601 -8.80 11.47 17.91
C PHE A 601 -7.69 12.55 17.95
N PRO A 602 -6.55 12.37 17.26
CA PRO A 602 -5.46 13.36 17.20
C PRO A 602 -5.82 14.56 16.31
N THR A 603 -6.99 15.17 16.53
CA THR A 603 -7.52 16.30 15.78
C THR A 603 -7.25 17.65 16.46
N HIS A 604 -6.58 17.67 17.61
CA HIS A 604 -6.16 18.95 18.20
C HIS A 604 -5.19 19.68 17.24
N PRO A 605 -5.35 20.99 16.99
CA PRO A 605 -4.54 21.74 16.01
C PRO A 605 -3.03 21.67 16.23
N ASP A 606 -2.61 21.51 17.48
CA ASP A 606 -1.19 21.42 17.85
C ASP A 606 -0.61 19.99 17.73
N VAL A 607 -1.45 19.01 17.40
CA VAL A 607 -1.08 17.58 17.31
C VAL A 607 -1.31 17.04 15.90
N CYS A 608 -2.40 17.44 15.25
CA CYS A 608 -2.85 16.86 13.99
C CYS A 608 -1.79 16.94 12.89
N GLU A 609 -1.84 15.95 12.01
CA GLU A 609 -0.93 15.81 10.88
C GLU A 609 -1.35 16.68 9.69
N THR A 610 -2.61 17.10 9.63
CA THR A 610 -3.14 18.01 8.62
C THR A 610 -4.23 18.91 9.21
N TYR A 611 -4.37 20.10 8.64
CA TYR A 611 -5.54 20.96 8.87
C TYR A 611 -6.73 20.60 7.97
N GLY A 612 -6.55 19.63 7.07
CA GLY A 612 -7.58 19.08 6.22
C GLY A 612 -7.75 19.81 4.90
N HIS A 613 -8.61 19.26 4.05
CA HIS A 613 -8.84 19.76 2.70
C HIS A 613 -10.33 19.84 2.35
N ASP A 614 -10.64 20.67 1.36
CA ASP A 614 -11.84 20.53 0.55
C ASP A 614 -11.69 19.30 -0.35
N LEU A 615 -12.65 18.36 -0.25
CA LEU A 615 -12.54 17.06 -0.91
C LEU A 615 -12.78 17.10 -2.43
N LEU A 616 -13.37 18.17 -2.96
CA LEU A 616 -13.67 18.30 -4.39
C LEU A 616 -12.54 19.01 -5.15
N THR A 617 -11.95 20.02 -4.52
CA THR A 617 -10.95 20.90 -5.13
C THR A 617 -9.52 20.59 -4.68
N GLY A 618 -9.36 19.94 -3.52
CA GLY A 618 -8.06 19.72 -2.89
C GLY A 618 -7.47 20.98 -2.26
N GLY A 619 -8.27 22.04 -2.09
CA GLY A 619 -7.85 23.26 -1.38
C GLY A 619 -7.51 22.95 0.07
N VAL A 620 -6.33 23.39 0.51
CA VAL A 620 -5.85 23.20 1.89
C VAL A 620 -6.58 24.18 2.81
N LEU A 621 -7.04 23.70 3.97
CA LEU A 621 -7.57 24.55 5.02
C LEU A 621 -6.43 25.22 5.80
N SER A 622 -6.56 26.50 6.08
CA SER A 622 -5.60 27.21 6.94
C SER A 622 -5.71 26.75 8.39
N ALA A 623 -4.62 26.91 9.15
CA ALA A 623 -4.63 26.68 10.59
C ALA A 623 -5.72 27.48 11.33
N GLN A 624 -6.05 28.69 10.84
CA GLN A 624 -7.10 29.53 11.42
C GLN A 624 -8.50 28.93 11.19
N GLU A 625 -8.81 28.51 9.97
CA GLU A 625 -10.08 27.85 9.63
C GLU A 625 -10.24 26.54 10.41
N TYR A 626 -9.17 25.77 10.57
CA TYR A 626 -9.20 24.52 11.33
C TYR A 626 -9.46 24.77 12.83
N ARG A 627 -8.75 25.72 13.44
CA ARG A 627 -8.97 26.10 14.85
C ARG A 627 -10.40 26.59 15.09
N ALA A 628 -10.98 27.32 14.15
CA ALA A 628 -12.36 27.80 14.26
C ALA A 628 -13.41 26.67 14.33
N LYS A 629 -13.09 25.46 13.84
CA LYS A 629 -13.95 24.28 13.95
C LYS A 629 -13.95 23.63 15.35
N ASN A 630 -12.98 23.99 16.19
CA ASN A 630 -12.79 23.45 17.55
C ASN A 630 -12.87 21.91 17.62
N PRO A 631 -12.01 21.18 16.88
CA PRO A 631 -12.05 19.72 16.80
C PRO A 631 -11.91 19.02 18.16
N ASP A 632 -10.91 19.40 18.97
CA ASP A 632 -10.69 18.97 20.36
C ASP A 632 -10.97 17.48 20.62
N GLY A 633 -10.33 16.60 19.84
CA GLY A 633 -10.45 15.16 20.05
C GLY A 633 -11.62 14.52 19.32
N ARG A 634 -12.45 15.27 18.60
CA ARG A 634 -13.57 14.76 17.77
C ARG A 634 -13.13 14.47 16.34
N ALA A 635 -13.70 13.43 15.74
CA ALA A 635 -13.48 13.06 14.34
C ALA A 635 -14.33 13.92 13.39
N PHE A 636 -13.93 14.01 12.12
CA PHE A 636 -14.68 14.73 11.09
C PHE A 636 -15.49 13.76 10.23
N LEU A 637 -16.80 13.97 10.19
CA LEU A 637 -17.69 13.47 9.16
C LEU A 637 -17.49 14.33 7.91
N LYS A 638 -16.86 13.77 6.87
CA LYS A 638 -16.50 14.51 5.67
C LYS A 638 -17.55 14.33 4.57
N ALA A 639 -18.00 15.42 3.95
CA ALA A 639 -19.00 15.41 2.91
C ALA A 639 -18.40 15.73 1.52
N ALA A 640 -18.89 15.08 0.47
CA ALA A 640 -18.60 15.44 -0.91
C ALA A 640 -19.70 14.95 -1.86
N ALA A 641 -20.15 15.81 -2.75
CA ALA A 641 -21.02 15.41 -3.86
C ALA A 641 -20.24 14.56 -4.88
N TYR A 642 -20.91 13.63 -5.54
CA TYR A 642 -20.37 12.95 -6.72
C TYR A 642 -20.26 13.92 -7.90
N VAL A 643 -19.14 13.84 -8.61
CA VAL A 643 -18.96 14.46 -9.93
C VAL A 643 -18.54 13.38 -10.94
N PRO A 644 -18.88 13.52 -12.24
CA PRO A 644 -18.47 12.54 -13.25
C PRO A 644 -16.94 12.48 -13.42
N PRO A 645 -16.36 11.30 -13.70
CA PRO A 645 -14.93 11.17 -13.93
C PRO A 645 -14.48 11.91 -15.19
N PRO A 646 -13.22 12.38 -15.24
CA PRO A 646 -12.70 13.14 -16.38
C PRO A 646 -12.66 12.34 -17.69
N GLU A 647 -12.61 11.00 -17.58
CA GLU A 647 -12.72 10.09 -18.71
C GLU A 647 -13.78 9.03 -18.43
N SER A 648 -14.79 8.98 -19.31
CA SER A 648 -15.90 8.02 -19.27
C SER A 648 -16.05 7.34 -20.63
N PRO A 649 -16.61 6.11 -20.68
CA PRO A 649 -16.91 5.46 -21.95
C PRO A 649 -17.84 6.31 -22.83
N GLY A 650 -17.55 6.36 -24.13
CA GLY A 650 -18.28 7.14 -25.13
C GLY A 650 -18.32 6.44 -26.49
N GLU A 651 -18.61 7.17 -27.57
CA GLU A 651 -18.72 6.58 -28.92
C GLU A 651 -17.38 6.02 -29.43
N ASP A 652 -16.27 6.78 -29.28
CA ASP A 652 -14.94 6.37 -29.78
C ASP A 652 -14.30 5.26 -28.93
N TYR A 653 -14.55 5.29 -27.61
CA TYR A 653 -13.98 4.39 -26.61
C TYR A 653 -15.11 3.83 -25.72
N PRO A 654 -15.84 2.80 -26.18
CA PRO A 654 -17.11 2.39 -25.57
C PRO A 654 -17.01 1.55 -24.29
N PHE A 655 -15.81 1.12 -23.90
CA PHE A 655 -15.62 0.28 -22.72
C PHE A 655 -14.92 1.04 -21.59
N ALA A 656 -15.37 0.83 -20.35
CA ALA A 656 -14.62 1.27 -19.18
C ALA A 656 -13.40 0.36 -18.98
N LEU A 657 -12.21 0.94 -18.84
CA LEU A 657 -11.00 0.22 -18.49
C LEU A 657 -10.79 0.22 -16.98
N THR A 658 -10.50 -0.95 -16.44
CA THR A 658 -9.92 -1.06 -15.10
C THR A 658 -8.69 -1.97 -15.13
N THR A 659 -7.68 -1.61 -14.35
CA THR A 659 -6.44 -2.41 -14.24
C THR A 659 -6.38 -3.11 -12.89
N GLY A 660 -5.61 -4.17 -12.73
CA GLY A 660 -5.41 -4.70 -11.38
C GLY A 660 -4.35 -5.76 -11.25
N ARG A 661 -4.46 -6.52 -10.17
CA ARG A 661 -3.46 -7.51 -9.76
C ARG A 661 -3.94 -8.92 -10.06
N THR A 662 -2.98 -9.82 -10.22
CA THR A 662 -3.18 -11.26 -10.10
C THR A 662 -2.53 -11.78 -8.82
N VAL A 663 -3.00 -12.91 -8.33
CA VAL A 663 -2.45 -13.57 -7.14
C VAL A 663 -0.97 -13.95 -7.28
N TYR A 664 -0.48 -14.27 -8.48
CA TYR A 664 0.86 -14.83 -8.67
C TYR A 664 1.98 -13.81 -8.77
N HIS A 665 1.67 -12.59 -9.21
CA HIS A 665 2.69 -11.58 -9.49
C HIS A 665 2.63 -10.41 -8.52
N PHE A 666 3.81 -9.90 -8.20
CA PHE A 666 4.00 -8.68 -7.43
C PHE A 666 4.59 -7.61 -8.34
N HIS A 667 3.88 -6.49 -8.46
CA HIS A 667 4.24 -5.34 -9.30
C HIS A 667 4.79 -5.76 -10.68
N THR A 668 5.93 -5.23 -11.09
CA THR A 668 6.50 -5.37 -12.44
C THR A 668 7.19 -6.73 -12.67
N ARG A 669 6.90 -7.73 -11.84
CA ARG A 669 7.40 -9.11 -11.93
C ARG A 669 8.92 -9.25 -11.78
N THR A 670 9.66 -8.21 -11.44
CA THR A 670 11.12 -8.29 -11.31
C THR A 670 11.55 -9.30 -10.24
N LYS A 671 10.78 -9.48 -9.16
CA LYS A 671 11.01 -10.59 -8.20
C LYS A 671 10.23 -11.86 -8.58
N THR A 672 8.91 -11.74 -8.71
CA THR A 672 7.99 -12.89 -8.86
C THR A 672 8.06 -13.59 -10.22
N GLY A 673 8.43 -12.89 -11.29
CA GLY A 673 8.67 -13.48 -12.61
C GLY A 673 9.93 -14.34 -12.68
N ARG A 674 10.82 -14.24 -11.69
CA ARG A 674 11.99 -15.11 -11.51
C ARG A 674 11.70 -16.37 -10.68
N SER A 675 10.49 -16.48 -10.13
CA SER A 675 10.02 -17.71 -9.50
C SER A 675 9.41 -18.65 -10.55
N ARG A 676 9.86 -19.91 -10.58
CA ARG A 676 9.42 -20.89 -11.60
C ARG A 676 7.92 -21.14 -11.51
N GLN A 677 7.42 -21.43 -10.31
CA GLN A 677 6.03 -21.76 -10.05
C GLN A 677 5.11 -20.58 -10.42
N LEU A 678 5.46 -19.36 -9.96
CA LEU A 678 4.65 -18.15 -10.22
C LEU A 678 4.69 -17.73 -11.70
N ARG A 679 5.85 -17.82 -12.36
CA ARG A 679 5.98 -17.53 -13.80
C ARG A 679 5.13 -18.47 -14.64
N ARG A 680 5.08 -19.77 -14.31
CA ARG A 680 4.25 -20.75 -15.02
C ARG A 680 2.76 -20.52 -14.81
N ALA A 681 2.35 -20.11 -13.62
CA ALA A 681 0.94 -19.90 -13.29
C ALA A 681 0.30 -18.71 -14.03
N ALA A 682 1.08 -17.67 -14.35
CA ALA A 682 0.62 -16.51 -15.12
C ALA A 682 1.75 -16.00 -16.03
N PRO A 683 2.00 -16.66 -17.18
CA PRO A 683 3.22 -16.41 -17.96
C PRO A 683 3.18 -15.11 -18.77
N GLY A 684 2.01 -14.57 -19.08
CA GLY A 684 1.83 -13.39 -19.92
C GLY A 684 0.60 -12.57 -19.54
N VAL A 685 0.50 -11.37 -20.13
CA VAL A 685 -0.64 -10.46 -19.97
C VAL A 685 -1.88 -11.00 -20.70
N TRP A 686 -3.07 -10.59 -20.27
CA TRP A 686 -4.35 -10.90 -20.91
C TRP A 686 -5.30 -9.70 -20.87
N VAL A 687 -6.34 -9.75 -21.69
CA VAL A 687 -7.49 -8.83 -21.63
C VAL A 687 -8.74 -9.64 -21.27
N GLU A 688 -9.39 -9.30 -20.17
CA GLU A 688 -10.61 -9.97 -19.72
C GLU A 688 -11.84 -9.22 -20.22
N LEU A 689 -12.73 -9.95 -20.89
CA LEU A 689 -14.03 -9.48 -21.40
C LEU A 689 -15.17 -10.32 -20.80
N SER A 690 -16.36 -9.72 -20.68
CA SER A 690 -17.58 -10.47 -20.39
C SER A 690 -17.95 -11.39 -21.56
N VAL A 691 -18.81 -12.39 -21.29
CA VAL A 691 -19.33 -13.28 -22.34
C VAL A 691 -20.09 -12.48 -23.40
N ASP A 692 -20.94 -11.55 -22.99
CA ASP A 692 -21.80 -10.79 -23.89
C ASP A 692 -20.99 -9.78 -24.73
N ASP A 693 -19.99 -9.12 -24.15
CA ASP A 693 -19.12 -8.22 -24.90
C ASP A 693 -18.25 -8.98 -25.90
N ALA A 694 -17.75 -10.17 -25.52
CA ALA A 694 -16.99 -11.03 -26.44
C ALA A 694 -17.85 -11.45 -27.65
N GLN A 695 -19.11 -11.81 -27.42
CA GLN A 695 -20.07 -12.12 -28.48
C GLN A 695 -20.36 -10.92 -29.39
N ARG A 696 -20.61 -9.74 -28.81
CA ARG A 696 -20.84 -8.49 -29.57
C ARG A 696 -19.64 -8.11 -30.45
N LEU A 697 -18.43 -8.34 -29.96
CA LEU A 697 -17.18 -8.03 -30.66
C LEU A 697 -16.72 -9.14 -31.63
N GLY A 698 -17.34 -10.32 -31.60
CA GLY A 698 -16.92 -11.47 -32.42
C GLY A 698 -15.53 -12.01 -32.07
N VAL A 699 -15.16 -11.97 -30.78
CA VAL A 699 -13.86 -12.45 -30.27
C VAL A 699 -14.03 -13.72 -29.44
N GLY A 700 -13.09 -14.65 -29.62
CA GLY A 700 -13.00 -15.91 -28.90
C GLY A 700 -11.93 -15.91 -27.80
N GLU A 701 -11.95 -16.95 -26.97
CA GLU A 701 -10.91 -17.22 -25.98
C GLU A 701 -9.54 -17.38 -26.68
N GLY A 702 -8.54 -16.63 -26.21
CA GLY A 702 -7.18 -16.65 -26.76
C GLY A 702 -6.95 -15.77 -27.99
N ASP A 703 -8.01 -15.21 -28.60
CA ASP A 703 -7.86 -14.28 -29.73
C ASP A 703 -7.01 -13.08 -29.31
N LEU A 704 -6.14 -12.61 -30.20
CA LEU A 704 -5.32 -11.45 -29.91
C LEU A 704 -6.13 -10.19 -30.19
N VAL A 705 -6.26 -9.32 -29.19
CA VAL A 705 -6.91 -8.02 -29.31
C VAL A 705 -5.95 -6.89 -29.03
N ARG A 706 -6.24 -5.72 -29.63
CA ARG A 706 -5.67 -4.44 -29.27
C ARG A 706 -6.66 -3.66 -28.42
N LEU A 707 -6.17 -3.14 -27.30
CA LEU A 707 -6.83 -2.08 -26.56
C LEU A 707 -6.23 -0.74 -26.97
N GLU A 708 -7.09 0.24 -27.22
CA GLU A 708 -6.69 1.60 -27.59
C GLU A 708 -7.38 2.59 -26.67
N SER A 709 -6.62 3.56 -26.16
CA SER A 709 -7.11 4.72 -25.43
C SER A 709 -6.58 6.01 -26.07
N PRO A 710 -7.02 7.21 -25.65
CA PRO A 710 -6.45 8.47 -26.14
C PRO A 710 -4.92 8.60 -25.98
N ARG A 711 -4.28 7.80 -25.11
CA ARG A 711 -2.85 7.93 -24.78
C ARG A 711 -1.96 6.91 -25.49
N GLY A 712 -2.49 5.74 -25.83
CA GLY A 712 -1.67 4.65 -26.31
C GLY A 712 -2.45 3.37 -26.54
N THR A 713 -1.70 2.29 -26.78
CA THR A 713 -2.28 0.98 -27.09
C THR A 713 -1.56 -0.13 -26.35
N MET A 714 -2.24 -1.25 -26.17
CA MET A 714 -1.61 -2.52 -25.78
C MET A 714 -2.26 -3.69 -26.51
N GLN A 715 -1.56 -4.80 -26.60
CA GLN A 715 -2.02 -6.04 -27.24
C GLN A 715 -1.91 -7.19 -26.26
N ALA A 716 -2.95 -8.02 -26.17
CA ALA A 716 -2.93 -9.23 -25.36
C ALA A 716 -4.00 -10.24 -25.79
N PRO A 717 -3.83 -11.54 -25.50
CA PRO A 717 -4.87 -12.54 -25.72
C PRO A 717 -6.10 -12.32 -24.83
N VAL A 718 -7.29 -12.55 -25.38
CA VAL A 718 -8.58 -12.42 -24.69
C VAL A 718 -8.81 -13.58 -23.74
N ARG A 719 -9.21 -13.27 -22.50
CA ARG A 719 -9.85 -14.17 -21.54
C ARG A 719 -11.35 -13.86 -21.53
N ILE A 720 -12.19 -14.85 -21.82
CA ILE A 720 -13.65 -14.70 -21.63
C ILE A 720 -13.97 -15.03 -20.16
N GLY A 721 -14.20 -13.98 -19.38
CA GLY A 721 -14.38 -14.03 -17.93
C GLY A 721 -15.82 -13.84 -17.46
N ARG A 722 -15.98 -13.69 -16.15
CA ARG A 722 -17.26 -13.54 -15.45
C ARG A 722 -17.55 -12.11 -14.98
N GLY A 723 -16.80 -11.14 -15.50
CA GLY A 723 -16.98 -9.72 -15.22
C GLY A 723 -18.30 -9.18 -15.78
N ARG A 724 -18.65 -7.95 -15.38
CA ARG A 724 -19.82 -7.24 -15.90
C ARG A 724 -19.60 -6.73 -17.33
N ASP A 725 -20.69 -6.58 -18.06
CA ASP A 725 -20.73 -5.92 -19.37
C ASP A 725 -20.19 -4.47 -19.31
N GLY A 726 -19.55 -4.08 -20.42
CA GLY A 726 -19.01 -2.75 -20.65
C GLY A 726 -17.73 -2.43 -19.88
N VAL A 727 -17.14 -3.40 -19.17
CA VAL A 727 -15.91 -3.23 -18.39
C VAL A 727 -14.84 -4.19 -18.87
N VAL A 728 -13.69 -3.65 -19.25
CA VAL A 728 -12.49 -4.37 -19.66
C VAL A 728 -11.50 -4.40 -18.49
N PHE A 729 -10.96 -5.58 -18.19
CA PHE A 729 -9.89 -5.74 -17.21
C PHE A 729 -8.57 -6.18 -17.83
N THR A 730 -7.46 -5.64 -17.35
CA THR A 730 -6.11 -6.13 -17.67
C THR A 730 -5.15 -6.00 -16.48
N PRO A 731 -4.28 -6.99 -16.22
CA PRO A 731 -3.26 -6.88 -15.17
C PRO A 731 -2.10 -5.96 -15.57
N PHE A 732 -1.62 -5.12 -14.65
CA PHE A 732 -0.53 -4.17 -14.94
C PHE A 732 0.89 -4.75 -14.79
N HIS A 733 1.02 -6.03 -14.46
CA HIS A 733 2.27 -6.65 -14.01
C HIS A 733 3.37 -6.76 -15.08
N TYR A 734 3.02 -6.62 -16.36
CA TYR A 734 3.84 -7.03 -17.48
C TYR A 734 4.52 -5.82 -18.14
N GLY A 735 5.80 -5.62 -17.81
CA GLY A 735 6.70 -4.63 -18.43
C GLY A 735 7.36 -5.18 -19.70
N TYR A 736 8.68 -5.06 -19.87
CA TYR A 736 9.43 -5.52 -21.05
C TYR A 736 10.75 -6.23 -20.71
N TRP A 737 11.19 -6.26 -19.44
CA TRP A 737 12.48 -6.85 -19.05
C TRP A 737 12.65 -8.35 -19.37
N ASP A 738 11.55 -9.12 -19.46
CA ASP A 738 11.57 -10.55 -19.78
C ASP A 738 11.30 -10.87 -21.25
N GLN A 739 11.42 -9.87 -22.15
CA GLN A 739 11.37 -10.06 -23.60
C GLN A 739 12.76 -10.03 -24.23
N THR A 740 13.02 -10.95 -25.15
CA THR A 740 14.32 -11.13 -25.81
C THR A 740 14.51 -10.28 -27.07
N ASP A 741 13.41 -9.78 -27.63
CA ASP A 741 13.34 -9.00 -28.88
C ASP A 741 13.22 -7.50 -28.65
N THR A 742 13.15 -7.07 -27.39
CA THR A 742 13.19 -5.66 -27.00
C THR A 742 14.48 -5.39 -26.23
N ASP A 743 14.97 -4.16 -26.28
CA ASP A 743 16.06 -3.71 -25.39
C ASP A 743 15.60 -3.59 -23.92
N GLY A 744 14.38 -4.05 -23.59
CA GLY A 744 13.72 -3.96 -22.31
C GLY A 744 13.26 -2.56 -21.93
N ALA A 745 13.84 -1.48 -22.47
CA ALA A 745 13.49 -0.11 -22.13
C ALA A 745 12.39 0.46 -23.05
N THR A 746 12.33 -0.02 -24.29
CA THR A 746 11.43 0.46 -25.34
C THR A 746 10.44 -0.64 -25.71
N PRO A 747 9.13 -0.35 -25.82
CA PRO A 747 8.19 -1.29 -26.41
C PRO A 747 8.59 -1.56 -27.87
N GLY A 748 8.75 -2.83 -28.24
CA GLY A 748 8.75 -3.23 -29.64
C GLY A 748 7.36 -3.08 -30.27
N ASP A 749 7.10 -3.76 -31.39
CA ASP A 749 5.81 -3.72 -32.11
C ASP A 749 4.60 -4.30 -31.32
N HIS A 750 4.86 -4.82 -30.12
CA HIS A 750 3.89 -5.51 -29.25
C HIS A 750 3.83 -4.88 -27.85
N PRO A 751 3.27 -3.65 -27.71
CA PRO A 751 3.09 -3.02 -26.41
C PRO A 751 2.15 -3.88 -25.55
N ARG A 752 2.53 -4.15 -24.30
CA ARG A 752 1.78 -5.07 -23.43
C ARG A 752 1.54 -4.57 -22.01
N ALA A 753 2.17 -3.45 -21.64
CA ALA A 753 1.99 -2.85 -20.32
C ALA A 753 0.64 -2.14 -20.23
N ALA A 754 -0.14 -2.41 -19.19
CA ALA A 754 -1.45 -1.79 -19.01
C ALA A 754 -1.38 -0.26 -18.88
N ASN A 755 -0.29 0.25 -18.31
CA ASN A 755 -0.13 1.69 -18.08
C ASN A 755 0.23 2.51 -19.33
N GLU A 756 0.39 1.85 -20.49
CA GLU A 756 0.35 2.54 -21.79
C GLU A 756 -1.04 3.20 -22.02
N LEU A 757 -2.08 2.68 -21.36
CA LEU A 757 -3.47 3.13 -21.53
C LEU A 757 -3.95 4.13 -20.48
N THR A 758 -3.30 4.20 -19.31
CA THR A 758 -3.82 4.88 -18.11
C THR A 758 -3.47 6.37 -18.09
N ILE A 759 -4.38 7.19 -17.56
CA ILE A 759 -4.28 8.65 -17.52
C ILE A 759 -3.41 9.18 -16.37
N THR A 760 -2.81 10.35 -16.56
CA THR A 760 -2.04 11.07 -15.54
C THR A 760 -2.88 11.93 -14.58
N GLU A 761 -4.21 11.97 -14.73
CA GLU A 761 -5.13 12.63 -13.78
C GLU A 761 -5.08 11.99 -12.39
N TRP A 762 -5.33 12.78 -11.34
CA TRP A 762 -5.21 12.35 -9.95
C TRP A 762 -6.32 12.88 -9.03
N ASP A 763 -6.50 12.21 -7.90
CA ASP A 763 -7.40 12.64 -6.83
C ASP A 763 -6.98 14.02 -6.26
N PRO A 764 -7.91 14.97 -6.05
CA PRO A 764 -7.57 16.33 -5.65
C PRO A 764 -6.85 16.44 -4.30
N VAL A 765 -7.08 15.54 -3.35
CA VAL A 765 -6.48 15.62 -2.00
C VAL A 765 -5.22 14.78 -1.93
N SER A 766 -5.35 13.47 -2.16
CA SER A 766 -4.25 12.52 -2.03
C SER A 766 -3.22 12.60 -3.16
N LYS A 767 -3.58 13.26 -4.28
CA LYS A 767 -2.78 13.35 -5.51
C LYS A 767 -2.43 11.97 -6.09
N GLN A 768 -3.23 10.96 -5.77
CA GLN A 768 -3.07 9.59 -6.26
C GLN A 768 -3.69 9.45 -7.67
N PRO A 769 -2.96 8.88 -8.67
CA PRO A 769 -3.46 8.77 -10.04
C PRO A 769 -4.62 7.76 -10.23
N LEU A 770 -5.41 8.02 -11.28
CA LEU A 770 -6.60 7.27 -11.65
C LEU A 770 -6.31 6.00 -12.48
N TYR A 771 -5.73 4.95 -11.89
CA TYR A 771 -5.46 3.68 -12.61
C TYR A 771 -6.68 2.78 -12.84
N LYS A 772 -7.79 3.00 -12.12
CA LYS A 772 -9.01 2.18 -12.16
C LYS A 772 -10.13 2.83 -12.97
N THR A 773 -9.86 3.97 -13.59
CA THR A 773 -10.83 4.72 -14.38
C THR A 773 -10.18 5.08 -15.71
N GLY A 774 -10.83 4.70 -16.81
CA GLY A 774 -10.43 5.05 -18.16
C GLY A 774 -11.43 4.50 -19.17
N ALA A 775 -11.26 4.86 -20.43
CA ALA A 775 -12.07 4.42 -21.56
C ALA A 775 -11.17 3.81 -22.64
N VAL A 776 -11.61 2.68 -23.20
CA VAL A 776 -10.90 1.99 -24.28
C VAL A 776 -11.82 1.50 -25.38
N ARG A 777 -11.24 1.31 -26.56
CA ARG A 777 -11.79 0.52 -27.66
C ARG A 777 -11.06 -0.82 -27.70
N VAL A 778 -11.81 -1.88 -28.00
CA VAL A 778 -11.30 -3.24 -28.20
C VAL A 778 -11.38 -3.58 -29.68
N THR A 779 -10.31 -4.09 -30.28
CA THR A 779 -10.29 -4.52 -31.68
C THR A 779 -9.56 -5.84 -31.83
N LYS A 780 -10.18 -6.82 -32.49
CA LYS A 780 -9.52 -8.09 -32.83
C LYS A 780 -8.42 -7.85 -33.85
N ILE A 781 -7.24 -8.39 -33.60
CA ILE A 781 -6.07 -8.25 -34.48
C ILE A 781 -5.56 -9.58 -35.04
N ALA A 782 -5.77 -10.69 -34.35
CA ALA A 782 -5.49 -12.03 -34.87
C ALA A 782 -6.34 -13.11 -34.18
N ASP A 783 -6.47 -14.26 -34.82
CA ASP A 783 -7.07 -15.45 -34.23
C ASP A 783 -6.15 -16.08 -33.17
N ALA A 784 -6.74 -16.82 -32.24
CA ALA A 784 -6.03 -17.50 -31.16
C ALA A 784 -4.97 -18.49 -31.67
N ALA A 785 -3.76 -18.40 -31.12
CA ALA A 785 -2.73 -19.45 -31.26
C ALA A 785 -2.81 -20.51 -30.15
N GLY A 786 -3.66 -20.30 -29.15
CA GLY A 786 -3.83 -21.11 -27.95
C GLY A 786 -4.72 -20.38 -26.93
N PRO A 787 -4.99 -20.98 -25.76
CA PRO A 787 -5.79 -20.33 -24.73
C PRO A 787 -5.11 -19.09 -24.16
N SER A 788 -5.88 -18.18 -23.54
CA SER A 788 -5.32 -17.02 -22.84
C SER A 788 -4.33 -17.43 -21.75
N PRO A 789 -3.25 -16.65 -21.52
CA PRO A 789 -2.32 -16.89 -20.42
C PRO A 789 -2.88 -16.51 -19.04
N ALA A 790 -4.13 -16.02 -18.97
CA ALA A 790 -4.75 -15.71 -17.70
C ALA A 790 -4.91 -16.97 -16.85
N PRO A 791 -4.63 -16.89 -15.55
CA PRO A 791 -4.83 -18.03 -14.66
C PRO A 791 -6.32 -18.36 -14.55
N THR A 792 -6.63 -19.65 -14.43
CA THR A 792 -8.00 -20.14 -14.21
C THR A 792 -8.43 -20.09 -12.74
N THR A 793 -7.50 -19.74 -11.86
CA THR A 793 -7.77 -19.50 -10.44
C THR A 793 -8.32 -18.09 -10.23
N THR A 794 -8.97 -17.86 -9.08
CA THR A 794 -9.37 -16.52 -8.59
C THR A 794 -10.29 -15.72 -9.53
N ALA A 795 -10.06 -14.42 -9.75
CA ALA A 795 -11.04 -13.55 -10.43
C ALA A 795 -11.05 -13.66 -11.97
N SER A 796 -9.91 -13.99 -12.58
CA SER A 796 -9.81 -14.17 -14.05
C SER A 796 -10.12 -15.61 -14.51
N ALA A 797 -10.77 -16.40 -13.66
CA ALA A 797 -11.30 -17.71 -14.01
C ALA A 797 -12.23 -17.61 -15.24
N PRO A 798 -12.14 -18.56 -16.19
CA PRO A 798 -12.95 -18.54 -17.40
C PRO A 798 -14.45 -18.62 -17.07
N ALA A 799 -15.28 -18.04 -17.94
CA ALA A 799 -16.74 -18.15 -17.81
C ALA A 799 -17.22 -19.62 -17.88
N GLY A 800 -16.60 -20.43 -18.76
CA GLY A 800 -16.77 -21.87 -18.81
C GLY A 800 -15.62 -22.58 -18.07
N PRO A 801 -15.84 -23.26 -16.94
CA PRO A 801 -14.77 -23.89 -16.15
C PRO A 801 -13.90 -24.88 -16.94
N ASP A 802 -14.50 -25.59 -17.90
CA ASP A 802 -13.83 -26.60 -18.73
C ASP A 802 -13.34 -26.05 -20.08
N SER A 803 -13.45 -24.73 -20.32
CA SER A 803 -13.11 -24.14 -21.63
C SER A 803 -11.60 -24.01 -21.86
N VAL A 804 -10.79 -24.06 -20.80
CA VAL A 804 -9.33 -24.01 -20.86
C VAL A 804 -8.71 -24.95 -19.82
N PRO A 805 -7.47 -25.42 -20.02
CA PRO A 805 -6.77 -26.22 -19.01
C PRO A 805 -6.61 -25.46 -17.69
N PRO A 806 -6.77 -26.14 -16.53
CA PRO A 806 -6.63 -25.50 -15.23
C PRO A 806 -5.18 -25.06 -14.97
N THR A 807 -5.03 -23.93 -14.30
CA THR A 807 -3.75 -23.48 -13.74
C THR A 807 -3.41 -24.32 -12.52
N VAL A 808 -2.38 -25.16 -12.68
CA VAL A 808 -1.86 -26.06 -11.64
C VAL A 808 -0.35 -25.90 -11.49
N GLY A 809 0.17 -26.28 -10.33
CA GLY A 809 1.59 -26.30 -10.03
C GLY A 809 2.29 -27.51 -10.67
N ASP A 810 3.62 -27.45 -10.73
CA ASP A 810 4.43 -28.64 -10.98
C ASP A 810 4.65 -29.41 -9.66
N PRO A 811 5.23 -30.63 -9.66
CA PRO A 811 5.45 -31.40 -8.43
C PRO A 811 6.27 -30.68 -7.34
N ASP A 812 7.09 -29.68 -7.70
CA ASP A 812 7.82 -28.87 -6.72
C ASP A 812 7.03 -27.61 -6.28
N ALA A 813 5.75 -27.52 -6.61
CA ALA A 813 4.80 -26.54 -6.05
C ALA A 813 4.09 -27.06 -4.80
N ASP A 814 4.46 -28.25 -4.33
CA ASP A 814 3.93 -28.84 -3.11
C ASP A 814 4.44 -28.10 -1.87
N VAL A 815 3.50 -27.79 -0.97
CA VAL A 815 3.77 -27.17 0.33
C VAL A 815 3.39 -28.12 1.46
N ARG A 816 4.25 -28.15 2.48
CA ARG A 816 4.01 -28.87 3.72
C ARG A 816 3.21 -27.96 4.64
N GLU A 817 2.02 -28.40 5.02
CA GLU A 817 1.13 -27.69 5.94
C GLU A 817 1.06 -28.47 7.25
N HIS A 818 1.43 -27.84 8.36
CA HIS A 818 1.39 -28.44 9.69
C HIS A 818 0.30 -27.78 10.53
N PRO A 819 -0.96 -28.27 10.49
CA PRO A 819 -2.03 -27.75 11.33
C PRO A 819 -1.78 -28.09 12.80
N HIS A 820 -2.21 -27.22 13.72
CA HIS A 820 -2.09 -27.40 15.17
C HIS A 820 -0.65 -27.47 15.72
N ALA A 821 0.32 -26.91 15.01
CA ALA A 821 1.70 -26.80 15.48
C ALA A 821 1.83 -25.80 16.66
N THR A 822 1.87 -26.30 17.90
CA THR A 822 1.91 -25.52 19.17
C THR A 822 0.80 -24.46 19.33
N ALA A 823 0.56 -24.03 20.58
CA ALA A 823 -0.59 -23.18 20.93
C ALA A 823 -0.57 -21.84 20.17
N PRO A 824 -1.74 -21.32 19.74
CA PRO A 824 -1.81 -20.02 19.06
C PRO A 824 -1.28 -18.89 19.96
N PRO A 825 -0.59 -17.88 19.39
CA PRO A 825 -0.20 -16.70 20.15
C PRO A 825 -1.46 -16.03 20.71
N GLN A 826 -1.42 -15.62 21.99
CA GLN A 826 -2.46 -14.73 22.51
C GLN A 826 -2.25 -13.34 21.90
N PRO A 827 -3.31 -12.67 21.43
CA PRO A 827 -3.20 -11.27 21.00
C PRO A 827 -2.64 -10.44 22.17
N PRO A 828 -1.84 -9.39 21.88
CA PRO A 828 -1.35 -8.49 22.93
C PRO A 828 -2.57 -7.97 23.71
N ARG A 829 -2.59 -8.23 25.03
CA ARG A 829 -3.66 -7.75 25.90
C ARG A 829 -3.50 -6.25 26.03
N GLN A 830 -4.54 -5.49 25.72
CA GLN A 830 -4.60 -4.10 26.14
C GLN A 830 -4.65 -4.07 27.69
N PRO A 831 -3.94 -3.14 28.34
CA PRO A 831 -4.19 -2.84 29.74
C PRO A 831 -5.68 -2.51 29.90
N GLU A 832 -6.35 -3.11 30.88
CA GLU A 832 -7.72 -2.70 31.21
C GLU A 832 -7.70 -1.20 31.54
N ALA A 833 -8.58 -0.43 30.89
CA ALA A 833 -8.81 0.96 31.29
C ALA A 833 -9.22 0.95 32.76
N SER A 834 -8.40 1.52 33.63
CA SER A 834 -8.79 1.73 35.02
C SER A 834 -10.04 2.61 35.00
N PRO A 835 -11.15 2.23 35.66
CA PRO A 835 -12.31 3.09 35.71
C PRO A 835 -11.92 4.35 36.49
N GLU A 836 -11.73 5.47 35.80
CA GLU A 836 -11.61 6.76 36.44
C GLU A 836 -12.91 7.02 37.22
N GLN A 837 -12.75 7.22 38.53
CA GLN A 837 -13.83 7.72 39.37
C GLN A 837 -14.23 9.12 38.89
N PRO A 838 -15.53 9.42 38.72
CA PRO A 838 -15.95 10.78 38.45
C PRO A 838 -15.68 11.63 39.69
N GLY A 839 -14.65 12.47 39.62
CA GLY A 839 -14.38 13.51 40.61
C GLY A 839 -15.54 14.50 40.62
N SER A 840 -16.34 14.44 41.68
CA SER A 840 -17.45 15.35 41.93
C SER A 840 -16.97 16.79 42.07
N ALA A 841 -17.45 17.66 41.20
CA ALA A 841 -17.49 19.10 41.46
C ALA A 841 -18.43 19.38 42.64
N GLY A 842 -17.97 20.18 43.60
CA GLY A 842 -18.74 20.54 44.80
C GLY A 842 -18.20 21.79 45.50
N THR A 843 -18.59 22.95 44.95
CA THR A 843 -18.91 24.23 45.63
C THR A 843 -17.92 24.94 46.56
N THR A 844 -17.65 26.17 46.15
CA THR A 844 -17.20 27.34 46.90
C THR A 844 -18.07 27.68 48.13
N THR A 845 -17.44 28.05 49.25
CA THR A 845 -17.83 29.20 50.10
C THR A 845 -16.66 29.67 50.98
N SER A 846 -16.60 30.98 51.15
CA SER A 846 -15.67 31.81 51.91
C SER A 846 -15.63 31.56 53.42
N ALA A 847 -14.47 31.76 54.06
CA ALA A 847 -14.35 32.58 55.28
C ALA A 847 -12.88 32.88 55.65
N THR A 848 -12.69 34.12 56.05
CA THR A 848 -11.57 34.81 56.72
C THR A 848 -10.89 34.05 57.87
N GLY A 849 -9.58 34.29 58.07
CA GLY A 849 -8.91 34.05 59.35
C GLY A 849 -7.38 34.16 59.29
N SER A 850 -6.86 35.28 59.78
CA SER A 850 -5.44 35.51 60.13
C SER A 850 -4.96 34.59 61.26
N GLU A 851 -3.70 34.15 61.24
CA GLU A 851 -2.66 34.37 62.27
C GLU A 851 -1.43 33.47 62.02
N ASP A 852 -0.27 34.08 62.23
CA ASP A 852 1.14 33.63 62.24
C ASP A 852 1.87 33.20 60.95
#